data_AF-A0AAJ0LXE0-F1
#
_entry.id   AF-A0AAJ0LXE0-F1
#
_cell.length_a   1.000
_cell.length_b   1.000
_cell.length_c   1.000
_cell.angle_alpha   90.00
_cell.angle_beta   90.00
_cell.angle_gamma   90.00
#
_symmetry.space_group_name_H-M   'P 1'
#
loop_
_entity.id
_entity.type
_entity.pdbx_description
1 polymer ?
#
loop_
_entity_poly.entity_id
_entity_poly.type
_entity_poly.pdbx_seq_one_letter_code
_entity_poly.pdbx_strand_id
1 'polypeptide(L)'
;MLPSTNNFLRTLGPGQTLGGVPIWRWRAQWNVQQCRGLSKPRQAPALRRKAGHYEWSRVTPDEVKRIKGHELAVKQQKESQDRYYNQRTYESLQRYHEAGQLQASPDDIQKFFDGFSHLLEIAQQVRKRARASRLVIPKDVYLELRDEHGLTESDICTATIAALLRHELRELKDMGRALLLTASNAGNHGATLHIMNHAYLQSQDRPTVLRHPELDGPRQHLMEIVKEGGLNQPIMSQSYTLAGKILHKEGRHDSAIKLWEAALEGAVEYSESLKRDGKAPDRSNAHLLGPWYELANVHLNLDNIREARHAIAIGCQQDDPASHYQASLDHRKKQGGSLVATSGWLYHVTKAAASGYPVAMHELGHFYFTNTWPYLEDKVPDHVKPTPFDQFPPPSKRGTMSIAAVRTKLRTVLGYEKWIPEEPKDAMFLTAAFPSTVEGRFKFAIEWLEIAMGLEWAPSFLLAAEIHLAKEVASDFAAPKKAIRLSATRYPYPTEAAYHARVEQPPADVPMVSNPVYDPARAKELIREVFYAGEALKVRQDYLAGRSKILKGASDDFNAVRKELNNNVDKWFRLLDFFPIYMRDATGDLWDRITGRDLLETAKEICEQQKWDIYAEHDGGLLYRHGMGARPKRLR
;
A
#
# COMPACT_ATOMS: atom_id res chain seq x y z
N MET A 1 -4.78 70.73 -6.46
CA MET A 1 -5.56 69.52 -6.78
C MET A 1 -4.72 68.32 -6.39
N LEU A 2 -5.02 67.68 -5.26
CA LEU A 2 -4.35 66.44 -4.84
C LEU A 2 -5.03 65.25 -5.55
N PRO A 3 -4.28 64.27 -6.09
CA PRO A 3 -4.89 63.08 -6.66
C PRO A 3 -5.61 62.31 -5.56
N SER A 4 -6.79 61.75 -5.88
CA SER A 4 -7.48 60.87 -4.93
C SER A 4 -6.55 59.74 -4.50
N THR A 5 -6.52 59.44 -3.20
CA THR A 5 -5.75 58.36 -2.56
C THR A 5 -5.93 56.99 -3.25
N ASN A 6 -7.01 56.83 -4.01
CA ASN A 6 -7.36 55.63 -4.76
C ASN A 6 -6.42 55.34 -5.94
N ASN A 7 -5.88 56.37 -6.61
CA ASN A 7 -4.93 56.17 -7.71
C ASN A 7 -3.51 55.89 -7.18
N PHE A 8 -3.17 56.42 -6.01
CA PHE A 8 -1.85 56.29 -5.41
C PHE A 8 -1.53 54.86 -4.95
N LEU A 9 -2.49 54.15 -4.35
CA LEU A 9 -2.29 52.76 -3.90
C LEU A 9 -2.25 51.73 -5.04
N ARG A 10 -2.74 52.09 -6.24
CA ARG A 10 -2.75 51.24 -7.44
C ARG A 10 -1.46 51.30 -8.25
N THR A 11 -0.71 52.40 -8.16
CA THR A 11 0.56 52.58 -8.88
C THR A 11 1.76 51.96 -8.18
N LEU A 12 1.62 51.52 -6.93
CA LEU A 12 2.71 50.93 -6.15
C LEU A 12 2.81 49.41 -6.40
N GLY A 13 4.01 48.96 -6.75
CA GLY A 13 4.32 47.58 -7.10
C GLY A 13 4.48 46.66 -5.87
N PRO A 14 4.52 45.33 -6.08
CA PRO A 14 4.83 44.37 -5.02
C PRO A 14 6.20 44.69 -4.39
N GLY A 15 6.30 44.68 -3.06
CA GLY A 15 7.55 44.94 -2.31
C GLY A 15 7.73 46.36 -1.76
N GLN A 16 6.84 47.30 -2.06
CA GLN A 16 6.90 48.65 -1.47
C GLN A 16 6.20 48.73 -0.11
N THR A 17 6.75 49.53 0.80
CA THR A 17 6.17 49.79 2.13
C THR A 17 5.67 51.23 2.21
N LEU A 18 4.55 51.44 2.91
CA LEU A 18 4.02 52.77 3.22
C LEU A 18 4.07 52.95 4.73
N GLY A 19 4.99 53.80 5.21
CA GLY A 19 5.22 54.00 6.65
C GLY A 19 5.77 52.76 7.36
N GLY A 20 6.63 51.99 6.70
CA GLY A 20 7.20 50.74 7.26
C GLY A 20 6.23 49.55 7.27
N VAL A 21 5.00 49.74 6.78
CA VAL A 21 3.99 48.67 6.66
C VAL A 21 3.91 48.21 5.21
N PRO A 22 4.01 46.90 4.92
CA PRO A 22 3.83 46.37 3.57
C PRO A 22 2.48 46.79 2.97
N ILE A 23 2.48 47.19 1.70
CA ILE A 23 1.28 47.70 1.00
C ILE A 23 0.13 46.69 0.96
N TRP A 24 0.40 45.39 1.04
CA TRP A 24 -0.65 44.37 1.10
C TRP A 24 -1.51 44.49 2.37
N ARG A 25 -0.94 44.88 3.53
CA ARG A 25 -1.72 45.12 4.76
C ARG A 25 -2.71 46.27 4.59
N TRP A 26 -2.30 47.32 3.87
CA TRP A 26 -3.16 48.44 3.52
C TRP A 26 -4.26 48.04 2.53
N ARG A 27 -3.94 47.22 1.51
CA ARG A 27 -4.94 46.70 0.56
C ARG A 27 -5.96 45.77 1.24
N ALA A 28 -5.51 44.93 2.16
CA ALA A 28 -6.38 44.06 2.96
C ALA A 28 -7.33 44.86 3.86
N GLN A 29 -6.84 45.89 4.56
CA GLN A 29 -7.69 46.78 5.38
C GLN A 29 -8.67 47.63 4.53
N TRP A 30 -8.25 48.07 3.35
CA TRP A 30 -9.10 48.89 2.46
C TRP A 30 -10.25 48.09 1.85
N ASN A 31 -10.00 46.84 1.41
CA ASN A 31 -11.06 45.95 0.93
C ASN A 31 -12.09 45.64 2.03
N VAL A 32 -11.67 45.61 3.30
CA VAL A 32 -12.56 45.50 4.46
C VAL A 32 -13.42 46.76 4.66
N GLN A 33 -12.91 47.96 4.34
CA GLN A 33 -13.66 49.22 4.47
C GLN A 33 -14.66 49.45 3.33
N GLN A 34 -14.35 49.08 2.08
CA GLN A 34 -15.31 49.21 0.97
C GLN A 34 -16.56 48.34 1.16
N CYS A 35 -16.43 47.17 1.78
CA CYS A 35 -17.56 46.31 2.12
C CYS A 35 -18.47 46.89 3.24
N ARG A 36 -18.02 47.92 3.99
CA ARG A 36 -18.84 48.61 4.98
C ARG A 36 -19.75 49.70 4.37
N GLY A 37 -19.54 50.08 3.12
CA GLY A 37 -20.27 51.16 2.44
C GLY A 37 -21.62 50.78 1.83
N LEU A 38 -22.03 49.51 1.90
CA LEU A 38 -23.26 49.03 1.27
C LEU A 38 -24.11 48.21 2.25
N SER A 39 -25.01 48.87 2.98
CA SER A 39 -26.38 48.40 3.23
C SER A 39 -27.13 49.29 4.23
N LYS A 40 -28.29 49.82 3.79
CA LYS A 40 -29.36 50.27 4.70
C LYS A 40 -30.06 49.02 5.27
N PRO A 41 -30.43 48.97 6.56
CA PRO A 41 -31.17 47.83 7.09
C PRO A 41 -32.66 47.96 6.71
N ARG A 42 -33.20 46.95 6.01
CA ARG A 42 -34.64 46.68 5.94
C ARG A 42 -35.07 46.00 7.24
N GLN A 43 -36.12 46.55 7.85
CA GLN A 43 -36.78 46.01 9.05
C GLN A 43 -37.29 44.58 8.79
N ALA A 44 -37.07 43.70 9.76
CA ALA A 44 -37.67 42.36 9.83
C ALA A 44 -38.50 42.24 11.12
N PRO A 45 -39.56 41.40 11.13
CA PRO A 45 -40.62 41.48 12.13
C PRO A 45 -40.27 40.80 13.45
N ALA A 46 -40.88 41.31 14.51
CA ALA A 46 -40.77 40.82 15.87
C ALA A 46 -41.30 39.38 16.03
N LEU A 47 -40.38 38.44 16.31
CA LEU A 47 -40.70 37.16 16.95
C LEU A 47 -40.21 37.22 18.39
N ARG A 48 -41.12 37.67 19.27
CA ARG A 48 -40.99 37.63 20.71
C ARG A 48 -41.75 36.40 21.23
N ARG A 49 -41.13 35.69 22.20
CA ARG A 49 -41.65 34.64 23.11
C ARG A 49 -41.34 33.18 22.76
N LYS A 50 -40.23 32.69 23.32
CA LYS A 50 -40.20 31.71 24.43
C LYS A 50 -38.73 31.33 24.71
N ALA A 51 -37.94 32.29 25.18
CA ALA A 51 -36.73 31.97 25.94
C ALA A 51 -37.14 32.05 27.41
N GLY A 52 -37.11 30.92 28.11
CA GLY A 52 -37.32 30.90 29.55
C GLY A 52 -36.38 31.90 30.20
N HIS A 53 -36.92 32.78 31.03
CA HIS A 53 -36.13 33.59 31.94
C HIS A 53 -35.36 32.64 32.86
N TYR A 54 -34.12 32.32 32.51
CA TYR A 54 -33.15 31.89 33.51
C TYR A 54 -32.93 33.10 34.43
N GLU A 55 -33.45 32.99 35.64
CA GLU A 55 -33.16 33.89 36.75
C GLU A 55 -31.64 33.91 37.00
N TRP A 56 -30.97 34.95 36.49
CA TRP A 56 -29.59 35.27 36.88
C TRP A 56 -29.49 35.78 38.35
N SER A 57 -30.61 35.83 39.08
CA SER A 57 -30.72 36.30 40.46
C SER A 57 -30.27 35.28 41.53
N ARG A 58 -29.75 34.11 41.14
CA ARG A 58 -29.25 33.07 42.07
C ARG A 58 -27.86 32.53 41.78
N VAL A 59 -27.03 33.21 40.99
CA VAL A 59 -25.61 32.82 40.88
C VAL A 59 -24.87 33.38 42.09
N THR A 60 -24.50 32.50 43.01
CA THR A 60 -23.73 32.87 44.20
C THR A 60 -22.32 33.33 43.81
N PRO A 61 -21.67 34.22 44.59
CA PRO A 61 -20.27 34.61 44.34
C PRO A 61 -19.30 33.41 44.22
N ASP A 62 -19.62 32.30 44.89
CA ASP A 62 -18.86 31.05 44.82
C ASP A 62 -19.05 30.30 43.50
N GLU A 63 -20.24 30.33 42.91
CA GLU A 63 -20.49 29.79 41.56
C GLU A 63 -19.78 30.63 40.49
N VAL A 64 -19.74 31.96 40.62
CA VAL A 64 -18.95 32.81 39.71
C VAL A 64 -17.45 32.51 39.85
N LYS A 65 -16.93 32.27 41.06
CA LYS A 65 -15.55 31.83 41.28
C LYS A 65 -15.26 30.45 40.70
N ARG A 66 -16.19 29.49 40.81
CA ARG A 66 -16.04 28.17 40.17
C ARG A 66 -16.07 28.24 38.65
N ILE A 67 -16.97 29.04 38.07
CA ILE A 67 -17.04 29.25 36.62
C ILE A 67 -15.75 29.90 36.12
N LYS A 68 -15.27 30.98 36.77
CA LYS A 68 -13.99 31.61 36.42
C LYS A 68 -12.79 30.69 36.63
N GLY A 69 -12.79 29.87 37.67
CA GLY A 69 -11.76 28.86 37.92
C GLY A 69 -11.74 27.77 36.85
N HIS A 70 -12.92 27.32 36.40
CA HIS A 70 -13.08 26.37 35.30
C HIS A 70 -12.66 26.99 33.96
N GLU A 71 -13.03 28.24 33.68
CA GLU A 71 -12.58 28.98 32.48
C GLU A 71 -11.06 29.14 32.45
N LEU A 72 -10.44 29.47 33.59
CA LEU A 72 -8.99 29.58 33.71
C LEU A 72 -8.31 28.22 33.53
N ALA A 73 -8.86 27.14 34.11
CA ALA A 73 -8.35 25.78 33.96
C ALA A 73 -8.45 25.31 32.50
N VAL A 74 -9.57 25.55 31.81
CA VAL A 74 -9.74 25.24 30.38
C VAL A 74 -8.76 26.03 29.52
N LYS A 75 -8.52 27.31 29.84
CA LYS A 75 -7.53 28.15 29.14
C LYS A 75 -6.10 27.61 29.35
N GLN A 76 -5.72 27.30 30.57
CA GLN A 76 -4.40 26.72 30.88
C GLN A 76 -4.20 25.35 30.23
N GLN A 77 -5.24 24.51 30.23
CA GLN A 77 -5.22 23.22 29.55
C GLN A 77 -5.02 23.41 28.04
N LYS A 78 -5.73 24.34 27.41
CA LYS A 78 -5.56 24.66 26.00
C LYS A 78 -4.15 25.17 25.70
N GLU A 79 -3.63 26.11 26.48
CA GLU A 79 -2.26 26.63 26.33
C GLU A 79 -1.18 25.55 26.54
N SER A 80 -1.42 24.57 27.42
CA SER A 80 -0.52 23.44 27.62
C SER A 80 -0.55 22.45 26.45
N GLN A 81 -1.74 22.22 25.89
CA GLN A 81 -1.96 21.40 24.71
C GLN A 81 -1.29 22.04 23.50
N ASP A 82 -1.57 23.32 23.23
CA ASP A 82 -0.98 24.07 22.11
C ASP A 82 0.56 24.05 22.17
N ARG A 83 1.15 24.22 23.37
CA ARG A 83 2.60 24.08 23.56
C ARG A 83 3.14 22.69 23.24
N TYR A 84 2.47 21.65 23.75
CA TYR A 84 2.86 20.27 23.48
C TYR A 84 2.82 19.95 21.97
N TYR A 85 1.81 20.44 21.27
CA TYR A 85 1.64 20.19 19.84
C TYR A 85 2.60 20.98 18.96
N ASN A 86 2.86 22.24 19.29
CA ASN A 86 3.88 23.02 18.61
C ASN A 86 5.26 22.38 18.79
N GLN A 87 5.59 21.89 19.99
CA GLN A 87 6.82 21.16 20.24
C GLN A 87 6.92 19.89 19.38
N ARG A 88 5.87 19.05 19.34
CA ARG A 88 5.86 17.83 18.51
C ARG A 88 5.98 18.11 17.01
N THR A 89 5.31 19.17 16.54
CA THR A 89 5.39 19.64 15.15
C THR A 89 6.83 20.03 14.84
N TYR A 90 7.44 20.85 15.69
CA TYR A 90 8.83 21.29 15.56
C TYR A 90 9.82 20.12 15.59
N GLU A 91 9.71 19.20 16.55
CA GLU A 91 10.55 18.00 16.62
C GLU A 91 10.44 17.14 15.34
N SER A 92 9.25 17.07 14.76
CA SER A 92 9.05 16.37 13.48
C SER A 92 9.77 17.11 12.36
N LEU A 93 9.59 18.43 12.22
CA LEU A 93 10.29 19.23 11.22
C LEU A 93 11.81 19.12 11.35
N GLN A 94 12.33 19.17 12.58
CA GLN A 94 13.76 19.03 12.86
C GLN A 94 14.31 17.70 12.34
N ARG A 95 13.64 16.58 12.61
CA ARG A 95 14.09 15.25 12.11
C ARG A 95 14.16 15.19 10.59
N TYR A 96 13.18 15.78 9.89
CA TYR A 96 13.15 15.79 8.43
C TYR A 96 14.21 16.73 7.84
N HIS A 97 14.50 17.85 8.50
CA HIS A 97 15.59 18.74 8.12
C HIS A 97 16.96 18.08 8.31
N GLU A 98 17.19 17.44 9.47
CA GLU A 98 18.42 16.68 9.76
C GLU A 98 18.64 15.52 8.79
N ALA A 99 17.55 14.90 8.30
CA ALA A 99 17.58 13.87 7.26
C ALA A 99 17.78 14.43 5.83
N GLY A 100 17.89 15.75 5.67
CA GLY A 100 18.03 16.41 4.36
C GLY A 100 16.76 16.40 3.50
N GLN A 101 15.61 16.08 4.07
CA GLN A 101 14.32 16.03 3.37
C GLN A 101 13.61 17.39 3.33
N LEU A 102 14.03 18.33 4.18
CA LEU A 102 13.60 19.73 4.18
C LEU A 102 14.81 20.64 3.96
N GLN A 103 14.71 21.55 2.98
CA GLN A 103 15.72 22.55 2.69
C GLN A 103 15.59 23.75 3.64
N ALA A 104 14.36 24.19 3.89
CA ALA A 104 14.06 25.27 4.82
C ALA A 104 14.28 24.84 6.28
N SER A 105 14.64 25.80 7.13
CA SER A 105 14.83 25.55 8.56
C SER A 105 13.49 25.23 9.25
N PRO A 106 13.48 24.43 10.33
CA PRO A 106 12.27 24.18 11.12
C PRO A 106 11.59 25.46 11.60
N ASP A 107 12.37 26.50 11.95
CA ASP A 107 11.88 27.80 12.38
C ASP A 107 11.12 28.53 11.27
N ASP A 108 11.63 28.51 10.03
CA ASP A 108 10.98 29.21 8.91
C ASP A 108 9.70 28.48 8.48
N ILE A 109 9.71 27.15 8.53
CA ILE A 109 8.51 26.35 8.28
C ILE A 109 7.45 26.59 9.37
N GLN A 110 7.86 26.69 10.64
CA GLN A 110 6.93 26.97 11.74
C GLN A 110 6.31 28.37 11.60
N LYS A 111 7.12 29.40 11.29
CA LYS A 111 6.61 30.75 11.01
C LYS A 111 5.65 30.77 9.83
N PHE A 112 5.97 30.01 8.78
CA PHE A 112 5.08 29.83 7.63
C PHE A 112 3.75 29.20 8.05
N PHE A 113 3.74 28.14 8.88
CA PHE A 113 2.51 27.53 9.39
C PHE A 113 1.69 28.52 10.23
N ASP A 114 2.32 29.31 11.09
CA ASP A 114 1.65 30.31 11.90
C ASP A 114 1.01 31.40 11.00
N GLY A 115 1.75 31.88 9.99
CA GLY A 115 1.25 32.82 8.99
C GLY A 115 0.09 32.25 8.17
N PHE A 116 0.19 31.00 7.75
CA PHE A 116 -0.86 30.32 6.99
C PHE A 116 -2.11 30.10 7.83
N SER A 117 -1.96 29.68 9.09
CA SER A 117 -3.06 29.54 10.05
C SER A 117 -3.82 30.85 10.22
N HIS A 118 -3.10 31.97 10.36
CA HIS A 118 -3.73 33.29 10.45
C HIS A 118 -4.53 33.66 9.20
N LEU A 119 -3.98 33.40 8.00
CA LEU A 119 -4.70 33.61 6.74
C LEU A 119 -5.95 32.72 6.65
N LEU A 120 -5.86 31.48 7.16
CA LEU A 120 -6.98 30.54 7.19
C LEU A 120 -8.11 31.04 8.09
N GLU A 121 -7.80 31.56 9.27
CA GLU A 121 -8.78 32.18 10.17
C GLU A 121 -9.50 33.36 9.49
N ILE A 122 -8.76 34.23 8.80
CA ILE A 122 -9.35 35.34 8.04
C ILE A 122 -10.28 34.81 6.95
N ALA A 123 -9.83 33.81 6.18
CA ALA A 123 -10.62 33.20 5.13
C ALA A 123 -11.91 32.54 5.67
N GLN A 124 -11.84 31.88 6.83
CA GLN A 124 -13.00 31.30 7.52
C GLN A 124 -14.01 32.39 7.93
N GLN A 125 -13.55 33.52 8.45
CA GLN A 125 -14.41 34.63 8.83
C GLN A 125 -15.11 35.25 7.61
N VAL A 126 -14.38 35.42 6.50
CA VAL A 126 -14.95 35.89 5.23
C VAL A 126 -15.97 34.88 4.69
N ARG A 127 -15.64 33.59 4.72
CA ARG A 127 -16.53 32.50 4.28
C ARG A 127 -17.86 32.50 5.04
N LYS A 128 -17.81 32.58 6.38
CA LYS A 128 -19.02 32.65 7.22
C LYS A 128 -19.93 33.82 6.85
N ARG A 129 -19.36 34.94 6.39
CA ARG A 129 -20.10 36.13 5.96
C ARG A 129 -20.60 36.04 4.52
N ALA A 130 -19.79 35.49 3.62
CA ALA A 130 -20.06 35.46 2.18
C ALA A 130 -20.78 34.17 1.71
N ARG A 131 -20.99 33.18 2.59
CA ARG A 131 -21.50 31.83 2.26
C ARG A 131 -20.70 31.15 1.14
N ALA A 132 -19.39 31.42 1.06
CA ALA A 132 -18.52 30.81 0.07
C ALA A 132 -18.35 29.30 0.33
N SER A 133 -18.16 28.53 -0.75
CA SER A 133 -18.13 27.07 -0.71
C SER A 133 -16.76 26.49 -0.35
N ARG A 134 -15.65 27.20 -0.57
CA ARG A 134 -14.28 26.66 -0.45
C ARG A 134 -13.43 27.42 0.57
N LEU A 135 -12.57 26.69 1.30
CA LEU A 135 -11.59 27.23 2.24
C LEU A 135 -10.19 27.20 1.62
N VAL A 136 -9.92 28.13 0.70
CA VAL A 136 -8.67 28.21 -0.07
C VAL A 136 -8.14 29.64 0.04
N ILE A 137 -6.85 29.78 0.36
CA ILE A 137 -6.18 31.10 0.37
C ILE A 137 -5.91 31.52 -1.08
N PRO A 138 -6.12 32.80 -1.46
CA PRO A 138 -5.78 33.27 -2.80
C PRO A 138 -4.33 32.96 -3.17
N LYS A 139 -4.12 32.47 -4.41
CA LYS A 139 -2.81 32.02 -4.92
C LYS A 139 -1.68 33.02 -4.65
N ASP A 140 -1.88 34.28 -5.00
CA ASP A 140 -0.84 35.31 -4.88
C ASP A 140 -0.42 35.55 -3.43
N VAL A 141 -1.38 35.51 -2.49
CA VAL A 141 -1.12 35.69 -1.05
C VAL A 141 -0.36 34.49 -0.49
N TYR A 142 -0.71 33.29 -0.93
CA TYR A 142 0.00 32.07 -0.54
C TYR A 142 1.44 32.06 -1.07
N LEU A 143 1.65 32.44 -2.34
CA LEU A 143 2.99 32.50 -2.93
C LEU A 143 3.87 33.54 -2.24
N GLU A 144 3.33 34.72 -1.92
CA GLU A 144 4.06 35.74 -1.16
C GLU A 144 4.49 35.21 0.22
N LEU A 145 3.59 34.55 0.96
CA LEU A 145 3.92 33.95 2.25
C LEU A 145 4.97 32.83 2.14
N ARG A 146 4.86 31.98 1.11
CA ARG A 146 5.84 30.90 0.86
C ARG A 146 7.22 31.47 0.58
N ASP A 147 7.29 32.46 -0.32
CA ASP A 147 8.54 33.05 -0.79
C ASP A 147 9.20 33.90 0.32
N GLU A 148 8.41 34.57 1.18
CA GLU A 148 8.91 35.29 2.37
C GLU A 148 9.74 34.40 3.30
N HIS A 149 9.36 33.13 3.42
CA HIS A 149 10.03 32.16 4.27
C HIS A 149 10.99 31.24 3.51
N GLY A 150 11.18 31.44 2.21
CA GLY A 150 12.12 30.66 1.40
C GLY A 150 11.76 29.18 1.24
N LEU A 151 10.48 28.81 1.34
CA LEU A 151 10.06 27.41 1.23
C LEU A 151 9.97 26.97 -0.24
N THR A 152 10.54 25.81 -0.55
CA THR A 152 10.31 25.15 -1.84
C THR A 152 8.95 24.44 -1.89
N GLU A 153 8.50 24.08 -3.08
CA GLU A 153 7.29 23.25 -3.24
C GLU A 153 7.40 21.89 -2.54
N SER A 154 8.62 21.34 -2.50
CA SER A 154 8.94 20.10 -1.80
C SER A 154 8.83 20.28 -0.28
N ASP A 155 9.36 21.38 0.25
CA ASP A 155 9.28 21.68 1.70
C ASP A 155 7.82 21.75 2.15
N ILE A 156 6.96 22.44 1.39
CA ILE A 156 5.53 22.55 1.70
C ILE A 156 4.88 21.17 1.78
N CYS A 157 5.08 20.31 0.78
CA CYS A 157 4.47 18.98 0.76
C CYS A 157 4.98 18.11 1.91
N THR A 158 6.29 18.02 2.06
CA THR A 158 6.94 17.19 3.07
C THR A 158 6.54 17.64 4.48
N ALA A 159 6.65 18.94 4.78
CA ALA A 159 6.28 19.48 6.08
C ALA A 159 4.80 19.30 6.40
N THR A 160 3.91 19.51 5.42
CA THR A 160 2.46 19.33 5.62
C THR A 160 2.12 17.87 5.94
N ILE A 161 2.67 16.92 5.19
CA ILE A 161 2.43 15.49 5.42
C ILE A 161 3.04 15.04 6.76
N ALA A 162 4.30 15.42 7.01
CA ALA A 162 5.06 14.98 8.18
C ALA A 162 4.54 15.58 9.49
N ALA A 163 4.20 16.87 9.50
CA ALA A 163 3.96 17.62 10.72
C ALA A 163 2.47 17.93 10.97
N LEU A 164 1.65 18.09 9.93
CA LEU A 164 0.24 18.48 10.07
C LEU A 164 -0.74 17.31 9.90
N LEU A 165 -0.60 16.53 8.81
CA LEU A 165 -1.57 15.48 8.46
C LEU A 165 -1.41 14.20 9.29
N ARG A 166 -0.18 13.88 9.71
CA ARG A 166 0.10 12.76 10.62
C ARG A 166 -0.27 13.06 12.08
N HIS A 167 -0.60 14.31 12.39
CA HIS A 167 -0.92 14.73 13.75
C HIS A 167 -2.30 14.20 14.19
N GLU A 168 -2.49 13.91 15.48
CA GLU A 168 -3.78 13.40 15.98
C GLU A 168 -4.85 14.49 16.13
N LEU A 169 -4.42 15.74 16.15
CA LEU A 169 -5.29 16.90 16.30
C LEU A 169 -6.06 17.18 15.02
N ARG A 170 -7.36 17.39 15.17
CA ARG A 170 -8.25 17.68 14.05
C ARG A 170 -7.92 19.04 13.43
N GLU A 171 -7.61 20.04 14.24
CA GLU A 171 -7.30 21.40 13.80
C GLU A 171 -6.06 21.44 12.90
N LEU A 172 -4.99 20.74 13.29
CA LEU A 172 -3.77 20.63 12.49
C LEU A 172 -4.00 19.84 11.20
N LYS A 173 -4.79 18.77 11.26
CA LYS A 173 -5.20 18.01 10.06
C LYS A 173 -6.01 18.85 9.09
N ASP A 174 -6.97 19.62 9.59
CA ASP A 174 -7.81 20.50 8.77
C ASP A 174 -6.98 21.64 8.17
N MET A 175 -6.01 22.19 8.92
CA MET A 175 -5.02 23.14 8.40
C MET A 175 -4.16 22.51 7.30
N GLY A 176 -3.63 21.30 7.52
CA GLY A 176 -2.82 20.59 6.53
C GLY A 176 -3.59 20.29 5.25
N ARG A 177 -4.88 19.92 5.34
CA ARG A 177 -5.76 19.74 4.17
C ARG A 177 -5.96 21.05 3.40
N ALA A 178 -6.24 22.14 4.10
CA ALA A 178 -6.40 23.45 3.49
C ALA A 178 -5.10 23.94 2.83
N LEU A 179 -3.96 23.66 3.45
CA LEU A 179 -2.63 23.98 2.92
C LEU A 179 -2.35 23.20 1.63
N LEU A 180 -2.58 21.88 1.60
CA LEU A 180 -2.42 21.10 0.38
C LEU A 180 -3.34 21.57 -0.75
N LEU A 181 -4.62 21.85 -0.45
CA LEU A 181 -5.56 22.37 -1.45
C LEU A 181 -5.12 23.74 -1.98
N THR A 182 -4.62 24.61 -1.12
CA THR A 182 -4.10 25.92 -1.51
C THR A 182 -2.84 25.76 -2.37
N ALA A 183 -1.89 24.92 -1.96
CA ALA A 183 -0.67 24.65 -2.69
C ALA A 183 -0.96 24.04 -4.08
N SER A 184 -1.90 23.10 -4.16
CA SER A 184 -2.37 22.52 -5.43
C SER A 184 -2.94 23.59 -6.35
N ASN A 185 -3.82 24.47 -5.86
CA ASN A 185 -4.34 25.60 -6.65
C ASN A 185 -3.26 26.64 -7.03
N ALA A 186 -2.15 26.67 -6.31
CA ALA A 186 -1.02 27.54 -6.61
C ALA A 186 -0.08 26.97 -7.69
N GLY A 187 -0.26 25.71 -8.09
CA GLY A 187 0.59 25.05 -9.09
C GLY A 187 1.51 23.96 -8.52
N ASN A 188 1.42 23.63 -7.23
CA ASN A 188 2.29 22.60 -6.64
C ASN A 188 1.89 21.20 -7.12
N HIS A 189 2.77 20.54 -7.88
CA HIS A 189 2.53 19.21 -8.44
C HIS A 189 2.42 18.13 -7.36
N GLY A 190 3.33 18.15 -6.36
CA GLY A 190 3.36 17.17 -5.27
C GLY A 190 2.08 17.20 -4.43
N ALA A 191 1.56 18.39 -4.12
CA ALA A 191 0.32 18.55 -3.39
C ALA A 191 -0.87 17.99 -4.19
N THR A 192 -0.89 18.23 -5.49
CA THR A 192 -1.93 17.75 -6.41
C THR A 192 -1.95 16.23 -6.50
N LEU A 193 -0.78 15.62 -6.69
CA LEU A 193 -0.62 14.17 -6.68
C LEU A 193 -1.08 13.57 -5.35
N HIS A 194 -0.68 14.16 -4.21
CA HIS A 194 -1.05 13.65 -2.90
C HIS A 194 -2.56 13.69 -2.66
N ILE A 195 -3.21 14.83 -2.95
CA ILE A 195 -4.66 15.00 -2.80
C ILE A 195 -5.42 14.01 -3.69
N MET A 196 -5.05 13.94 -4.97
CA MET A 196 -5.75 13.10 -5.94
C MET A 196 -5.51 11.62 -5.71
N ASN A 197 -4.31 11.23 -5.27
CA ASN A 197 -4.00 9.85 -4.89
C ASN A 197 -4.79 9.44 -3.65
N HIS A 198 -4.84 10.29 -2.62
CA HIS A 198 -5.63 10.02 -1.43
C HIS A 198 -7.13 9.93 -1.75
N ALA A 199 -7.66 10.83 -2.60
CA ALA A 199 -9.04 10.76 -3.07
C ALA A 199 -9.31 9.48 -3.87
N TYR A 200 -8.37 9.05 -4.72
CA TYR A 200 -8.46 7.79 -5.45
C TYR A 200 -8.49 6.58 -4.52
N LEU A 201 -7.61 6.52 -3.52
CA LEU A 201 -7.61 5.44 -2.53
C LEU A 201 -8.94 5.39 -1.75
N GLN A 202 -9.44 6.55 -1.29
CA GLN A 202 -10.75 6.64 -0.63
C GLN A 202 -11.91 6.26 -1.56
N SER A 203 -11.77 6.48 -2.86
CA SER A 203 -12.81 6.13 -3.85
C SER A 203 -13.05 4.63 -3.97
N GLN A 204 -12.10 3.81 -3.54
CA GLN A 204 -12.25 2.35 -3.52
C GLN A 204 -13.38 1.93 -2.58
N ASP A 205 -13.56 2.66 -1.48
CA ASP A 205 -14.63 2.44 -0.51
C ASP A 205 -15.86 3.30 -0.79
N ARG A 206 -15.61 4.51 -1.28
CA ARG A 206 -16.63 5.55 -1.45
C ARG A 206 -16.49 6.18 -2.84
N PRO A 207 -17.10 5.59 -3.88
CA PRO A 207 -16.94 6.06 -5.26
C PRO A 207 -17.32 7.54 -5.47
N THR A 208 -18.17 8.11 -4.60
CA THR A 208 -18.59 9.52 -4.64
C THR A 208 -17.50 10.50 -4.24
N VAL A 209 -16.43 10.08 -3.56
CA VAL A 209 -15.34 10.96 -3.09
C VAL A 209 -14.68 11.67 -4.27
N LEU A 210 -14.42 10.98 -5.37
CA LEU A 210 -13.84 11.61 -6.57
C LEU A 210 -14.74 12.74 -7.07
N ARG A 211 -16.07 12.62 -6.96
CA ARG A 211 -17.03 13.63 -7.44
C ARG A 211 -17.17 14.83 -6.49
N HIS A 212 -16.38 14.92 -5.42
CA HIS A 212 -16.48 16.02 -4.46
C HIS A 212 -16.02 17.35 -5.08
N PRO A 213 -16.79 18.45 -4.96
CA PRO A 213 -16.45 19.74 -5.58
C PRO A 213 -15.13 20.36 -5.12
N GLU A 214 -14.59 19.97 -3.97
CA GLU A 214 -13.27 20.45 -3.53
C GLU A 214 -12.11 19.89 -4.38
N LEU A 215 -12.36 18.78 -5.09
CA LEU A 215 -11.37 18.14 -5.95
C LEU A 215 -11.36 18.71 -7.38
N ASP A 216 -12.28 19.61 -7.74
CA ASP A 216 -12.33 20.14 -9.11
C ASP A 216 -11.04 20.89 -9.47
N GLY A 217 -10.51 21.69 -8.55
CA GLY A 217 -9.24 22.42 -8.73
C GLY A 217 -8.05 21.47 -8.88
N PRO A 218 -7.79 20.58 -7.89
CA PRO A 218 -6.74 19.57 -7.99
C PRO A 218 -6.88 18.66 -9.22
N ARG A 219 -8.10 18.27 -9.62
CA ARG A 219 -8.33 17.49 -10.85
C ARG A 219 -7.96 18.28 -12.09
N GLN A 220 -8.40 19.54 -12.19
CA GLN A 220 -8.05 20.39 -13.32
C GLN A 220 -6.54 20.54 -13.43
N HIS A 221 -5.88 20.84 -12.31
CA HIS A 221 -4.43 20.99 -12.28
C HIS A 221 -3.72 19.68 -12.63
N LEU A 222 -4.18 18.51 -12.15
CA LEU A 222 -3.64 17.21 -12.57
C LEU A 222 -3.70 17.03 -14.10
N MET A 223 -4.78 17.46 -14.73
CA MET A 223 -4.93 17.40 -16.19
C MET A 223 -4.05 18.44 -16.93
N GLU A 224 -3.79 19.59 -16.31
CA GLU A 224 -2.83 20.58 -16.84
C GLU A 224 -1.41 20.02 -16.81
N ILE A 225 -0.98 19.42 -15.69
CA ILE A 225 0.31 18.73 -15.55
C ILE A 225 0.50 17.69 -16.66
N VAL A 226 -0.53 16.88 -16.93
CA VAL A 226 -0.51 15.89 -18.00
C VAL A 226 -0.37 16.55 -19.39
N LYS A 227 -1.08 17.66 -19.63
CA LYS A 227 -1.09 18.35 -20.94
C LYS A 227 0.20 19.11 -21.26
N GLU A 228 0.86 19.69 -20.27
CA GLU A 228 2.09 20.47 -20.43
C GLU A 228 3.32 19.59 -20.75
N GLY A 229 3.15 18.27 -20.79
CA GLY A 229 4.21 17.27 -20.65
C GLY A 229 5.37 17.30 -21.64
N GLY A 230 6.58 17.27 -21.07
CA GLY A 230 7.70 16.46 -21.55
C GLY A 230 7.91 15.27 -20.60
N LEU A 231 8.19 14.08 -21.14
CA LEU A 231 8.17 12.79 -20.42
C LEU A 231 9.37 12.56 -19.47
N ASN A 232 10.32 13.50 -19.40
CA ASN A 232 11.64 13.28 -18.78
C ASN A 232 11.66 13.54 -17.25
N GLN A 233 10.51 13.58 -16.56
CA GLN A 233 10.47 13.78 -15.10
C GLN A 233 9.59 12.74 -14.36
N PRO A 234 10.04 12.19 -13.22
CA PRO A 234 9.30 11.20 -12.42
C PRO A 234 7.90 11.65 -12.00
N ILE A 235 7.76 12.93 -11.67
CA ILE A 235 6.47 13.52 -11.28
C ILE A 235 5.45 13.42 -12.43
N MET A 236 5.92 13.44 -13.68
CA MET A 236 5.05 13.36 -14.85
C MET A 236 4.53 11.93 -15.07
N SER A 237 5.38 10.89 -15.01
CA SER A 237 4.89 9.50 -15.14
C SER A 237 3.90 9.12 -14.04
N GLN A 238 4.11 9.60 -12.81
CA GLN A 238 3.16 9.46 -11.71
C GLN A 238 1.83 10.18 -11.98
N SER A 239 1.88 11.39 -12.55
CA SER A 239 0.69 12.18 -12.89
C SER A 239 -0.15 11.52 -13.97
N TYR A 240 0.47 11.04 -15.04
CA TYR A 240 -0.20 10.26 -16.08
C TYR A 240 -0.81 8.97 -15.52
N THR A 241 -0.05 8.26 -14.68
CA THR A 241 -0.52 7.03 -14.03
C THR A 241 -1.75 7.28 -13.16
N LEU A 242 -1.71 8.28 -12.30
CA LEU A 242 -2.81 8.64 -11.41
C LEU A 242 -4.04 9.14 -12.18
N ALA A 243 -3.84 10.00 -13.19
CA ALA A 243 -4.91 10.48 -14.05
C ALA A 243 -5.59 9.31 -14.78
N GLY A 244 -4.82 8.35 -15.31
CA GLY A 244 -5.36 7.13 -15.90
C GLY A 244 -6.17 6.29 -14.91
N LYS A 245 -5.69 6.10 -13.68
CA LYS A 245 -6.44 5.38 -12.62
C LYS A 245 -7.78 6.04 -12.31
N ILE A 246 -7.81 7.37 -12.22
CA ILE A 246 -9.05 8.14 -12.00
C ILE A 246 -10.01 7.97 -13.20
N LEU A 247 -9.52 8.13 -14.43
CA LEU A 247 -10.35 7.97 -15.63
C LEU A 247 -10.91 6.55 -15.76
N HIS A 248 -10.12 5.52 -15.45
CA HIS A 248 -10.58 4.14 -15.42
C HIS A 248 -11.71 3.97 -14.39
N LYS A 249 -11.58 4.55 -13.19
CA LYS A 249 -12.65 4.49 -12.18
C LYS A 249 -13.92 5.22 -12.59
N GLU A 250 -13.81 6.22 -13.46
CA GLU A 250 -14.94 6.92 -14.06
C GLU A 250 -15.55 6.19 -15.28
N GLY A 251 -15.03 5.01 -15.65
CA GLY A 251 -15.50 4.21 -16.78
C GLY A 251 -14.93 4.64 -18.14
N ARG A 252 -13.92 5.52 -18.16
CA ARG A 252 -13.29 6.04 -19.38
C ARG A 252 -12.03 5.24 -19.74
N HIS A 253 -12.21 3.94 -19.98
CA HIS A 253 -11.11 2.98 -20.15
C HIS A 253 -10.14 3.34 -21.29
N ASP A 254 -10.63 3.72 -22.47
CA ASP A 254 -9.76 4.08 -23.60
C ASP A 254 -8.86 5.29 -23.32
N SER A 255 -9.39 6.27 -22.57
CA SER A 255 -8.60 7.43 -22.17
C SER A 255 -7.56 7.07 -21.10
N ALA A 256 -7.89 6.14 -20.19
CA ALA A 256 -6.95 5.64 -19.19
C ALA A 256 -5.80 4.87 -19.84
N ILE A 257 -6.09 3.99 -20.80
CA ILE A 257 -5.08 3.23 -21.56
C ILE A 257 -4.08 4.18 -22.21
N LYS A 258 -4.56 5.19 -22.95
CA LYS A 258 -3.69 6.18 -23.61
C LYS A 258 -2.76 6.92 -22.64
N LEU A 259 -3.26 7.28 -21.45
CA LEU A 259 -2.43 7.93 -20.44
C LEU A 259 -1.39 6.99 -19.86
N TRP A 260 -1.73 5.73 -19.62
CA TRP A 260 -0.76 4.77 -19.12
C TRP A 260 0.28 4.38 -20.17
N GLU A 261 -0.10 4.24 -21.44
CA GLU A 261 0.83 4.03 -22.55
C GLU A 261 1.84 5.19 -22.63
N ALA A 262 1.36 6.44 -22.55
CA ALA A 262 2.23 7.61 -22.51
C ALA A 262 3.13 7.65 -21.26
N ALA A 263 2.69 7.08 -20.13
CA ALA A 263 3.47 7.04 -18.90
C ALA A 263 4.62 6.00 -18.93
N LEU A 264 4.55 5.00 -19.81
CA LEU A 264 5.48 3.85 -19.80
C LEU A 264 6.93 4.28 -19.97
N GLU A 265 7.23 5.08 -21.01
CA GLU A 265 8.61 5.47 -21.33
C GLU A 265 9.24 6.27 -20.18
N GLY A 266 8.54 7.27 -19.66
CA GLY A 266 9.01 8.07 -18.53
C GLY A 266 9.15 7.27 -17.22
N ALA A 267 8.30 6.25 -17.01
CA ALA A 267 8.41 5.35 -15.86
C ALA A 267 9.66 4.44 -15.96
N VAL A 268 9.94 3.92 -17.16
CA VAL A 268 11.15 3.12 -17.43
C VAL A 268 12.40 3.96 -17.25
N GLU A 269 12.48 5.15 -17.85
CA GLU A 269 13.64 6.03 -17.74
C GLU A 269 13.91 6.40 -16.27
N TYR A 270 12.86 6.71 -15.50
CA TYR A 270 13.00 7.00 -14.09
C TYR A 270 13.52 5.81 -13.29
N SER A 271 12.95 4.62 -13.48
CA SER A 271 13.42 3.39 -12.81
C SER A 271 14.88 3.09 -13.13
N GLU A 272 15.29 3.25 -14.39
CA GLU A 272 16.69 3.10 -14.79
C GLU A 272 17.61 4.17 -14.20
N SER A 273 17.14 5.40 -14.03
CA SER A 273 17.91 6.47 -13.38
C SER A 273 18.18 6.15 -11.91
N LEU A 274 17.19 5.60 -11.20
CA LEU A 274 17.35 5.17 -9.81
C LEU A 274 18.36 4.03 -9.69
N LYS A 275 18.30 3.05 -10.60
CA LYS A 275 19.26 1.94 -10.66
C LYS A 275 20.69 2.46 -10.89
N ARG A 276 20.87 3.45 -11.78
CA ARG A 276 22.17 4.10 -12.05
C ARG A 276 22.71 4.85 -10.82
N ASP A 277 21.83 5.52 -10.09
CA ASP A 277 22.17 6.30 -8.90
C ASP A 277 22.36 5.44 -7.63
N GLY A 278 22.05 4.14 -7.69
CA GLY A 278 22.06 3.26 -6.51
C GLY A 278 21.01 3.63 -5.45
N LYS A 279 19.98 4.38 -5.85
CA LYS A 279 18.90 4.83 -4.96
C LYS A 279 17.76 3.83 -4.99
N ALA A 280 17.22 3.50 -3.82
CA ALA A 280 15.96 2.78 -3.75
C ALA A 280 14.82 3.72 -4.19
N PRO A 281 13.82 3.23 -4.95
CA PRO A 281 12.63 4.01 -5.23
C PRO A 281 11.92 4.40 -3.94
N ASP A 282 11.41 5.63 -3.89
CA ASP A 282 10.55 6.06 -2.79
C ASP A 282 9.29 5.19 -2.76
N ARG A 283 9.17 4.39 -1.69
CA ARG A 283 8.05 3.44 -1.52
C ARG A 283 6.72 4.16 -1.37
N SER A 284 6.70 5.41 -0.93
CA SER A 284 5.46 6.16 -0.63
C SER A 284 4.56 6.39 -1.85
N ASN A 285 5.13 6.31 -3.06
CA ASN A 285 4.40 6.44 -4.33
C ASN A 285 4.69 5.27 -5.29
N ALA A 286 5.17 4.12 -4.78
CA ALA A 286 5.55 2.99 -5.62
C ALA A 286 4.40 2.51 -6.53
N HIS A 287 3.15 2.57 -6.06
CA HIS A 287 1.96 2.20 -6.84
C HIS A 287 1.62 3.20 -7.98
N LEU A 288 2.22 4.39 -7.99
CA LEU A 288 2.11 5.38 -9.06
C LEU A 288 3.29 5.30 -10.04
N LEU A 289 4.32 4.52 -9.74
CA LEU A 289 5.50 4.35 -10.60
C LEU A 289 5.32 3.23 -11.64
N GLY A 290 4.30 2.38 -11.51
CA GLY A 290 4.08 1.22 -12.38
C GLY A 290 2.81 1.29 -13.24
N PRO A 291 2.77 2.10 -14.32
CA PRO A 291 1.65 2.13 -15.26
C PRO A 291 1.42 0.76 -15.92
N TRP A 292 2.46 -0.06 -16.06
CA TRP A 292 2.40 -1.41 -16.63
C TRP A 292 1.44 -2.35 -15.90
N TYR A 293 1.30 -2.23 -14.58
CA TYR A 293 0.39 -3.11 -13.82
C TYR A 293 -1.07 -2.78 -14.15
N GLU A 294 -1.42 -1.49 -14.23
CA GLU A 294 -2.77 -1.08 -14.59
C GLU A 294 -3.08 -1.38 -16.07
N LEU A 295 -2.10 -1.20 -16.97
CA LEU A 295 -2.19 -1.60 -18.37
C LEU A 295 -2.41 -3.11 -18.53
N ALA A 296 -1.62 -3.93 -17.84
CA ALA A 296 -1.78 -5.37 -17.87
C ALA A 296 -3.19 -5.77 -17.45
N ASN A 297 -3.68 -5.23 -16.33
CA ASN A 297 -5.02 -5.56 -15.82
C ASN A 297 -6.13 -5.13 -16.78
N VAL A 298 -6.08 -3.90 -17.32
CA VAL A 298 -7.13 -3.44 -18.24
C VAL A 298 -7.11 -4.23 -19.54
N HIS A 299 -5.94 -4.57 -20.09
CA HIS A 299 -5.85 -5.40 -21.29
C HIS A 299 -6.32 -6.84 -21.05
N LEU A 300 -6.01 -7.44 -19.88
CA LEU A 300 -6.56 -8.75 -19.51
C LEU A 300 -8.09 -8.72 -19.41
N ASN A 301 -8.67 -7.68 -18.82
CA ASN A 301 -10.13 -7.52 -18.74
C ASN A 301 -10.79 -7.30 -20.10
N LEU A 302 -10.03 -6.84 -21.09
CA LEU A 302 -10.47 -6.64 -22.48
C LEU A 302 -10.08 -7.82 -23.40
N ASP A 303 -9.58 -8.93 -22.85
CA ASP A 303 -9.05 -10.09 -23.59
C ASP A 303 -7.91 -9.76 -24.58
N ASN A 304 -7.22 -8.64 -24.40
CA ASN A 304 -6.06 -8.20 -25.20
C ASN A 304 -4.78 -8.81 -24.63
N ILE A 305 -4.65 -10.14 -24.72
CA ILE A 305 -3.59 -10.92 -24.05
C ILE A 305 -2.17 -10.50 -24.49
N ARG A 306 -1.98 -10.11 -25.76
CA ARG A 306 -0.67 -9.72 -26.28
C ARG A 306 -0.17 -8.43 -25.63
N GLU A 307 -1.04 -7.42 -25.60
CA GLU A 307 -0.76 -6.10 -25.00
C GLU A 307 -0.58 -6.24 -23.48
N ALA A 308 -1.39 -7.07 -22.83
CA ALA A 308 -1.22 -7.39 -21.41
C ALA A 308 0.16 -7.99 -21.12
N ARG A 309 0.58 -9.00 -21.89
CA ARG A 309 1.90 -9.63 -21.75
C ARG A 309 3.05 -8.67 -22.02
N HIS A 310 2.89 -7.76 -22.97
CA HIS A 310 3.88 -6.73 -23.23
C HIS A 310 4.07 -5.81 -22.02
N ALA A 311 2.96 -5.32 -21.44
CA ALA A 311 3.02 -4.50 -20.24
C ALA A 311 3.66 -5.26 -19.05
N ILE A 312 3.27 -6.51 -18.82
CA ILE A 312 3.85 -7.38 -17.78
C ILE A 312 5.37 -7.52 -17.99
N ALA A 313 5.81 -7.76 -19.23
CA ALA A 313 7.23 -7.92 -19.55
C ALA A 313 8.05 -6.66 -19.23
N ILE A 314 7.50 -5.47 -19.52
CA ILE A 314 8.13 -4.19 -19.13
C ILE A 314 8.27 -4.12 -17.61
N GLY A 315 7.19 -4.41 -16.87
CA GLY A 315 7.24 -4.42 -15.41
C GLY A 315 8.27 -5.39 -14.83
N CYS A 316 8.40 -6.60 -15.40
CA CYS A 316 9.44 -7.55 -15.03
C CYS A 316 10.87 -7.01 -15.29
N GLN A 317 11.10 -6.26 -16.37
CA GLN A 317 12.41 -5.63 -16.62
C GLN A 317 12.75 -4.57 -15.56
N GLN A 318 11.73 -3.96 -14.97
CA GLN A 318 11.87 -3.02 -13.86
C GLN A 318 11.90 -3.68 -12.47
N ASP A 319 12.00 -5.02 -12.40
CA ASP A 319 11.95 -5.83 -11.17
C ASP A 319 10.68 -5.59 -10.32
N ASP A 320 9.56 -5.21 -10.96
CA ASP A 320 8.29 -4.97 -10.27
C ASP A 320 7.69 -6.28 -9.71
N PRO A 321 7.43 -6.37 -8.39
CA PRO A 321 6.94 -7.59 -7.75
C PRO A 321 5.60 -8.08 -8.33
N ALA A 322 4.66 -7.15 -8.58
CA ALA A 322 3.33 -7.50 -9.06
C ALA A 322 3.38 -8.04 -10.49
N SER A 323 4.21 -7.45 -11.35
CA SER A 323 4.43 -7.92 -12.72
C SER A 323 5.10 -9.29 -12.75
N HIS A 324 6.12 -9.52 -11.91
CA HIS A 324 6.70 -10.85 -11.77
C HIS A 324 5.66 -11.88 -11.31
N TYR A 325 4.81 -11.55 -10.33
CA TYR A 325 3.77 -12.48 -9.90
C TYR A 325 2.77 -12.77 -11.03
N GLN A 326 2.33 -11.75 -11.77
CA GLN A 326 1.42 -11.91 -12.91
C GLN A 326 2.04 -12.76 -14.03
N ALA A 327 3.32 -12.57 -14.33
CA ALA A 327 4.05 -13.40 -15.27
C ALA A 327 4.13 -14.86 -14.80
N SER A 328 4.20 -15.10 -13.48
CA SER A 328 4.17 -16.47 -12.94
C SER A 328 2.86 -17.19 -13.26
N LEU A 329 1.73 -16.47 -13.36
CA LEU A 329 0.43 -17.03 -13.69
C LEU A 329 0.35 -17.58 -15.12
N ASP A 330 1.06 -16.98 -16.08
CA ASP A 330 1.18 -17.51 -17.46
C ASP A 330 1.92 -18.87 -17.49
N HIS A 331 2.78 -19.11 -16.52
CA HIS A 331 3.52 -20.37 -16.36
C HIS A 331 2.80 -21.36 -15.42
N ARG A 332 1.67 -20.97 -14.85
CA ARG A 332 0.90 -21.79 -13.91
C ARG A 332 0.09 -22.84 -14.66
N LYS A 333 0.55 -24.08 -14.63
CA LYS A 333 -0.23 -25.23 -15.12
C LYS A 333 -0.88 -25.93 -13.93
N LYS A 334 -2.12 -26.39 -14.10
CA LYS A 334 -2.81 -27.24 -13.11
C LYS A 334 -3.04 -28.63 -13.70
N GLN A 335 -2.64 -29.68 -12.99
CA GLN A 335 -2.96 -31.07 -13.32
C GLN A 335 -3.59 -31.71 -12.08
N GLY A 336 -4.81 -32.26 -12.22
CA GLY A 336 -5.54 -32.84 -11.08
C GLY A 336 -5.86 -31.86 -9.94
N GLY A 337 -5.86 -30.55 -10.21
CA GLY A 337 -6.07 -29.51 -9.19
C GLY A 337 -4.79 -29.04 -8.47
N SER A 338 -3.66 -29.73 -8.65
CA SER A 338 -2.36 -29.33 -8.09
C SER A 338 -1.56 -28.47 -9.07
N LEU A 339 -0.72 -27.59 -8.52
CA LEU A 339 0.21 -26.76 -9.29
C LEU A 339 1.33 -27.62 -9.88
N VAL A 340 1.48 -27.58 -11.20
CA VAL A 340 2.61 -28.15 -11.93
C VAL A 340 3.68 -27.08 -12.02
N ALA A 341 4.67 -27.15 -11.13
CA ALA A 341 5.72 -26.14 -11.04
C ALA A 341 6.70 -26.25 -12.22
N THR A 342 6.94 -25.13 -12.91
CA THR A 342 7.92 -25.01 -14.00
C THR A 342 9.03 -24.03 -13.60
N SER A 343 10.19 -24.10 -14.25
CA SER A 343 11.31 -23.17 -14.00
C SER A 343 10.91 -21.71 -14.24
N GLY A 344 10.08 -21.44 -15.24
CA GLY A 344 9.51 -20.11 -15.50
C GLY A 344 8.61 -19.63 -14.37
N TRP A 345 7.71 -20.48 -13.88
CA TRP A 345 6.89 -20.16 -12.70
C TRP A 345 7.77 -19.89 -11.48
N LEU A 346 8.73 -20.77 -11.18
CA LEU A 346 9.60 -20.66 -10.01
C LEU A 346 10.48 -19.40 -10.08
N TYR A 347 10.99 -19.05 -11.26
CA TYR A 347 11.75 -17.81 -11.48
C TYR A 347 10.93 -16.57 -11.11
N HIS A 348 9.75 -16.46 -11.71
CA HIS A 348 8.90 -15.29 -11.55
C HIS A 348 8.33 -15.19 -10.14
N VAL A 349 7.89 -16.29 -9.54
CA VAL A 349 7.38 -16.28 -8.15
C VAL A 349 8.48 -15.98 -7.14
N THR A 350 9.71 -16.51 -7.34
CA THR A 350 10.86 -16.19 -6.47
C THR A 350 11.26 -14.73 -6.56
N LYS A 351 11.27 -14.15 -7.77
CA LYS A 351 11.50 -12.72 -7.98
C LYS A 351 10.45 -11.87 -7.29
N ALA A 352 9.17 -12.20 -7.48
CA ALA A 352 8.07 -11.49 -6.82
C ALA A 352 8.17 -11.57 -5.29
N ALA A 353 8.46 -12.76 -4.75
CA ALA A 353 8.60 -12.98 -3.32
C ALA A 353 9.80 -12.21 -2.74
N ALA A 354 10.97 -12.27 -3.38
CA ALA A 354 12.16 -11.53 -2.96
C ALA A 354 11.94 -10.00 -3.01
N SER A 355 11.10 -9.52 -3.92
CA SER A 355 10.70 -8.11 -4.03
C SER A 355 9.55 -7.71 -3.08
N GLY A 356 9.14 -8.59 -2.15
CA GLY A 356 8.17 -8.23 -1.12
C GLY A 356 6.71 -8.56 -1.44
N TYR A 357 6.41 -9.39 -2.45
CA TYR A 357 5.03 -9.76 -2.78
C TYR A 357 4.53 -10.94 -1.91
N PRO A 358 3.61 -10.70 -0.95
CA PRO A 358 3.24 -11.70 0.06
C PRO A 358 2.55 -12.93 -0.54
N VAL A 359 1.78 -12.76 -1.60
CA VAL A 359 1.14 -13.89 -2.29
C VAL A 359 2.17 -14.83 -2.89
N ALA A 360 3.26 -14.29 -3.46
CA ALA A 360 4.32 -15.09 -4.04
C ALA A 360 5.11 -15.84 -2.95
N MET A 361 5.36 -15.19 -1.80
CA MET A 361 5.97 -15.83 -0.64
C MET A 361 5.10 -16.98 -0.12
N HIS A 362 3.78 -16.77 -0.05
CA HIS A 362 2.81 -17.82 0.31
C HIS A 362 2.86 -19.00 -0.67
N GLU A 363 2.83 -18.73 -1.97
CA GLU A 363 2.91 -19.78 -3.00
C GLU A 363 4.24 -20.55 -2.95
N LEU A 364 5.35 -19.89 -2.64
CA LEU A 364 6.64 -20.57 -2.40
C LEU A 364 6.58 -21.47 -1.17
N GLY A 365 6.01 -20.98 -0.05
CA GLY A 365 5.79 -21.79 1.14
C GLY A 365 4.99 -23.06 0.83
N HIS A 366 3.88 -22.90 0.10
CA HIS A 366 3.05 -24.00 -0.35
C HIS A 366 3.80 -24.97 -1.28
N PHE A 367 4.58 -24.45 -2.23
CA PHE A 367 5.40 -25.25 -3.13
C PHE A 367 6.45 -26.10 -2.38
N TYR A 368 7.19 -25.50 -1.45
CA TYR A 368 8.18 -26.23 -0.65
C TYR A 368 7.55 -27.26 0.28
N PHE A 369 6.29 -27.07 0.67
CA PHE A 369 5.53 -28.04 1.47
C PHE A 369 4.93 -29.19 0.65
N THR A 370 4.37 -28.92 -0.54
CA THR A 370 3.51 -29.89 -1.26
C THR A 370 4.16 -30.59 -2.44
N ASN A 371 5.16 -30.00 -3.07
CA ASN A 371 5.70 -30.53 -4.31
C ASN A 371 6.66 -31.71 -4.08
N THR A 372 6.75 -32.75 -4.90
CA THR A 372 7.69 -33.88 -4.66
C THR A 372 8.93 -33.78 -5.54
N TRP A 373 9.92 -34.66 -5.36
CA TRP A 373 11.04 -34.74 -6.32
C TRP A 373 10.62 -35.56 -7.56
N PRO A 374 10.94 -35.11 -8.79
CA PRO A 374 11.64 -33.87 -9.15
C PRO A 374 10.75 -32.62 -9.01
N TYR A 375 11.34 -31.52 -8.51
CA TYR A 375 10.61 -30.30 -8.15
C TYR A 375 10.02 -29.52 -9.34
N LEU A 376 10.53 -29.76 -10.54
CA LEU A 376 10.15 -29.01 -11.72
C LEU A 376 9.78 -30.00 -12.82
N GLU A 377 8.70 -29.66 -13.51
CA GLU A 377 8.10 -30.49 -14.56
C GLU A 377 8.74 -30.25 -15.91
N ASP A 378 9.28 -29.04 -16.13
CA ASP A 378 10.03 -28.75 -17.32
C ASP A 378 11.45 -29.31 -17.29
N LYS A 379 11.90 -29.76 -18.46
CA LYS A 379 13.22 -30.34 -18.65
C LYS A 379 14.30 -29.28 -18.39
N VAL A 380 15.26 -29.63 -17.54
CA VAL A 380 16.50 -28.87 -17.38
C VAL A 380 17.17 -28.72 -18.75
N PRO A 381 17.48 -27.50 -19.23
CA PRO A 381 18.14 -27.31 -20.51
C PRO A 381 19.48 -28.06 -20.57
N ASP A 382 19.82 -28.62 -21.74
CA ASP A 382 20.99 -29.50 -21.85
C ASP A 382 22.32 -28.78 -21.57
N HIS A 383 22.39 -27.45 -21.73
CA HIS A 383 23.56 -26.63 -21.37
C HIS A 383 23.71 -26.40 -19.86
N VAL A 384 22.66 -26.62 -19.08
CA VAL A 384 22.65 -26.48 -17.61
C VAL A 384 22.98 -27.81 -16.92
N LYS A 385 22.76 -28.94 -17.58
CA LYS A 385 23.10 -30.28 -17.06
C LYS A 385 24.61 -30.44 -16.87
N PRO A 386 25.07 -31.20 -15.84
CA PRO A 386 24.28 -32.04 -14.95
C PRO A 386 23.68 -31.31 -13.74
N THR A 387 22.44 -31.66 -13.35
CA THR A 387 21.78 -31.17 -12.14
C THR A 387 21.11 -32.31 -11.34
N PRO A 388 20.76 -32.10 -10.05
CA PRO A 388 19.97 -33.05 -9.27
C PRO A 388 18.52 -33.24 -9.76
N PHE A 389 18.06 -32.45 -10.73
CA PHE A 389 16.70 -32.52 -11.31
C PHE A 389 16.68 -33.24 -12.65
N ASP A 390 17.83 -33.70 -13.15
CA ASP A 390 17.92 -34.37 -14.43
C ASP A 390 17.14 -35.69 -14.42
N GLN A 391 16.16 -35.80 -15.31
CA GLN A 391 15.40 -37.03 -15.46
C GLN A 391 16.10 -38.05 -16.39
N PHE A 392 16.96 -37.57 -17.30
CA PHE A 392 17.73 -38.39 -18.26
C PHE A 392 19.02 -37.66 -18.66
N PRO A 393 20.06 -38.39 -19.13
CA PRO A 393 21.33 -37.78 -19.51
C PRO A 393 21.19 -36.78 -20.66
N PRO A 394 22.05 -35.74 -20.71
CA PRO A 394 22.12 -34.86 -21.88
C PRO A 394 22.46 -35.69 -23.12
N PRO A 395 21.97 -35.31 -24.31
CA PRO A 395 22.34 -35.97 -25.56
C PRO A 395 23.86 -35.97 -25.68
N SER A 396 24.43 -37.13 -26.01
CA SER A 396 25.86 -37.31 -26.20
C SER A 396 26.33 -36.55 -27.43
N LYS A 397 26.51 -35.22 -27.30
CA LYS A 397 27.29 -34.47 -28.28
C LYS A 397 28.69 -35.09 -28.26
N ARG A 398 29.18 -35.56 -29.41
CA ARG A 398 30.55 -36.07 -29.65
C ARG A 398 31.63 -34.98 -29.47
N GLY A 399 31.44 -34.06 -28.53
CA GLY A 399 32.45 -33.15 -28.02
C GLY A 399 32.43 -33.30 -26.52
N THR A 400 33.45 -33.92 -25.98
CA THR A 400 33.78 -33.90 -24.55
C THR A 400 33.53 -32.49 -24.01
N MET A 401 32.49 -32.30 -23.21
CA MET A 401 32.50 -31.18 -22.27
C MET A 401 33.72 -31.45 -21.39
N SER A 402 34.81 -30.78 -21.73
CA SER A 402 36.08 -30.89 -21.04
C SER A 402 35.83 -30.78 -19.54
N ILE A 403 36.51 -31.61 -18.75
CA ILE A 403 36.54 -31.50 -17.30
C ILE A 403 36.86 -30.04 -16.89
N ALA A 404 37.57 -29.29 -17.73
CA ALA A 404 37.77 -27.85 -17.57
C ALA A 404 36.46 -27.05 -17.63
N ALA A 405 35.54 -27.28 -18.57
CA ALA A 405 34.26 -26.58 -18.66
C ALA A 405 33.34 -26.86 -17.45
N VAL A 406 33.35 -28.10 -16.96
CA VAL A 406 32.64 -28.48 -15.73
C VAL A 406 33.29 -27.80 -14.50
N ARG A 407 34.62 -27.71 -14.46
CA ARG A 407 35.38 -27.08 -13.37
C ARG A 407 35.25 -25.55 -13.37
N THR A 408 35.21 -24.91 -14.54
CA THR A 408 34.92 -23.48 -14.70
C THR A 408 33.51 -23.18 -14.23
N LYS A 409 32.50 -23.98 -14.62
CA LYS A 409 31.12 -23.86 -14.12
C LYS A 409 30.99 -24.09 -12.61
N LEU A 410 31.70 -25.07 -12.05
CA LEU A 410 31.77 -25.28 -10.59
C LEU A 410 32.41 -24.09 -9.87
N ARG A 411 33.44 -23.46 -10.47
CA ARG A 411 34.02 -22.23 -9.95
C ARG A 411 33.04 -21.07 -10.01
N THR A 412 32.21 -20.98 -11.04
CA THR A 412 31.15 -19.96 -11.15
C THR A 412 30.05 -20.18 -10.11
N VAL A 413 29.63 -21.43 -9.89
CA VAL A 413 28.66 -21.82 -8.83
C VAL A 413 29.22 -21.58 -7.42
N LEU A 414 30.53 -21.78 -7.22
CA LEU A 414 31.23 -21.48 -5.97
C LEU A 414 31.62 -19.99 -5.80
N GLY A 415 31.21 -19.12 -6.71
CA GLY A 415 31.42 -17.66 -6.61
C GLY A 415 32.80 -17.15 -7.01
N TYR A 416 33.65 -17.97 -7.64
CA TYR A 416 34.97 -17.56 -8.12
C TYR A 416 34.95 -16.82 -9.47
N GLU A 417 33.87 -16.93 -10.24
CA GLU A 417 33.64 -16.22 -11.51
C GLU A 417 32.16 -15.80 -11.61
N LYS A 418 31.84 -14.76 -12.40
CA LYS A 418 30.44 -14.33 -12.67
C LYS A 418 29.88 -15.13 -13.84
N TRP A 419 28.84 -15.94 -13.61
CA TRP A 419 28.12 -16.63 -14.67
C TRP A 419 27.03 -15.71 -15.22
N ILE A 420 26.89 -15.64 -16.54
CA ILE A 420 25.75 -14.98 -17.19
C ILE A 420 24.89 -16.10 -17.79
N PRO A 421 23.66 -16.32 -17.29
CA PRO A 421 22.71 -17.24 -17.91
C PRO A 421 22.43 -16.85 -19.36
N GLU A 422 22.27 -17.82 -20.26
CA GLU A 422 21.76 -17.55 -21.62
C GLU A 422 20.32 -17.01 -21.56
N GLU A 423 19.48 -17.59 -20.70
CA GLU A 423 18.16 -17.05 -20.36
C GLU A 423 18.03 -16.80 -18.85
N PRO A 424 17.41 -15.69 -18.41
CA PRO A 424 17.28 -15.37 -16.98
C PRO A 424 16.62 -16.47 -16.13
N LYS A 425 15.68 -17.24 -16.70
CA LYS A 425 15.02 -18.36 -16.03
C LYS A 425 15.96 -19.55 -15.78
N ASP A 426 16.98 -19.73 -16.61
CA ASP A 426 17.95 -20.83 -16.45
C ASP A 426 18.78 -20.68 -15.17
N ALA A 427 18.88 -19.45 -14.65
CA ALA A 427 19.48 -19.18 -13.35
C ALA A 427 18.83 -19.98 -12.24
N MET A 428 17.52 -20.26 -12.30
CA MET A 428 16.82 -20.98 -11.23
C MET A 428 17.37 -22.38 -10.99
N PHE A 429 17.81 -23.09 -12.02
CA PHE A 429 18.39 -24.43 -11.86
C PHE A 429 19.72 -24.42 -11.10
N LEU A 430 20.37 -23.26 -10.96
CA LEU A 430 21.66 -23.10 -10.29
C LEU A 430 21.56 -22.27 -8.99
N THR A 431 20.59 -21.37 -8.89
CA THR A 431 20.47 -20.43 -7.77
C THR A 431 19.28 -20.68 -6.86
N ALA A 432 18.23 -21.37 -7.31
CA ALA A 432 17.13 -21.70 -6.43
C ALA A 432 17.59 -22.74 -5.40
N ALA A 433 17.26 -22.49 -4.14
CA ALA A 433 17.55 -23.42 -3.07
C ALA A 433 16.57 -24.59 -3.18
N PHE A 434 17.08 -25.79 -3.40
CA PHE A 434 16.29 -27.02 -3.39
C PHE A 434 16.77 -27.89 -2.23
N PRO A 435 16.16 -27.75 -1.04
CA PRO A 435 16.60 -28.50 0.13
C PRO A 435 16.43 -30.00 -0.12
N SER A 436 17.51 -30.75 0.05
CA SER A 436 17.56 -32.16 -0.29
C SER A 436 16.96 -33.10 0.78
N THR A 437 16.60 -32.56 1.94
CA THR A 437 16.02 -33.28 3.06
C THR A 437 14.60 -32.79 3.34
N VAL A 438 13.74 -33.66 3.87
CA VAL A 438 12.38 -33.30 4.30
C VAL A 438 12.42 -32.13 5.29
N GLU A 439 13.29 -32.20 6.30
CA GLU A 439 13.46 -31.13 7.29
C GLU A 439 13.86 -29.79 6.67
N GLY A 440 14.85 -29.78 5.77
CA GLY A 440 15.30 -28.55 5.11
C GLY A 440 14.19 -27.90 4.28
N ARG A 441 13.31 -28.71 3.67
CA ARG A 441 12.17 -28.22 2.90
C ARG A 441 11.10 -27.59 3.77
N PHE A 442 10.76 -28.23 4.87
CA PHE A 442 9.77 -27.71 5.80
C PHE A 442 10.26 -26.43 6.46
N LYS A 443 11.55 -26.36 6.80
CA LYS A 443 12.18 -25.14 7.26
C LYS A 443 12.06 -24.02 6.21
N PHE A 444 12.41 -24.29 4.96
CA PHE A 444 12.26 -23.31 3.86
C PHE A 444 10.81 -22.88 3.64
N ALA A 445 9.86 -23.81 3.72
CA ALA A 445 8.44 -23.51 3.61
C ALA A 445 8.00 -22.54 4.70
N ILE A 446 8.33 -22.85 5.96
CA ILE A 446 8.01 -22.00 7.11
C ILE A 446 8.70 -20.64 7.02
N GLU A 447 9.98 -20.57 6.64
CA GLU A 447 10.70 -19.29 6.50
C GLU A 447 10.00 -18.35 5.50
N TRP A 448 9.58 -18.85 4.33
CA TRP A 448 8.82 -18.04 3.37
C TRP A 448 7.46 -17.61 3.92
N LEU A 449 6.77 -18.50 4.64
CA LEU A 449 5.50 -18.18 5.27
C LEU A 449 5.68 -17.15 6.39
N GLU A 450 6.75 -17.21 7.18
CA GLU A 450 7.07 -16.23 8.22
C GLU A 450 7.29 -14.84 7.66
N ILE A 451 7.99 -14.72 6.53
CA ILE A 451 8.14 -13.42 5.84
C ILE A 451 6.76 -12.90 5.40
N ALA A 452 5.92 -13.75 4.81
CA ALA A 452 4.56 -13.38 4.42
C ALA A 452 3.67 -13.01 5.61
N MET A 453 3.80 -13.72 6.74
CA MET A 453 3.10 -13.44 7.99
C MET A 453 3.57 -12.11 8.62
N GLY A 454 4.86 -11.77 8.49
CA GLY A 454 5.40 -10.47 8.85
C GLY A 454 4.83 -9.31 8.01
N LEU A 455 4.32 -9.62 6.81
CA LEU A 455 3.52 -8.74 5.95
C LEU A 455 2.00 -8.91 6.16
N GLU A 456 1.60 -9.55 7.26
CA GLU A 456 0.21 -9.72 7.68
C GLU A 456 -0.66 -10.46 6.63
N TRP A 457 -0.07 -11.40 5.87
CA TRP A 457 -0.81 -12.20 4.88
C TRP A 457 -1.51 -13.41 5.52
N ALA A 458 -2.82 -13.27 5.75
CA ALA A 458 -3.61 -14.22 6.55
C ALA A 458 -3.53 -15.71 6.12
N PRO A 459 -3.54 -16.09 4.83
CA PRO A 459 -3.41 -17.48 4.39
C PRO A 459 -2.10 -18.14 4.77
N SER A 460 -1.03 -17.36 4.93
CA SER A 460 0.24 -17.93 5.38
C SER A 460 0.15 -18.42 6.82
N PHE A 461 -0.66 -17.79 7.67
CA PHE A 461 -0.94 -18.30 9.02
C PHE A 461 -1.70 -19.64 8.96
N LEU A 462 -2.73 -19.73 8.10
CA LEU A 462 -3.49 -20.97 7.95
C LEU A 462 -2.61 -22.11 7.41
N LEU A 463 -1.86 -21.85 6.33
CA LEU A 463 -0.98 -22.86 5.74
C LEU A 463 0.13 -23.29 6.71
N ALA A 464 0.74 -22.34 7.44
CA ALA A 464 1.71 -22.69 8.48
C ALA A 464 1.07 -23.55 9.58
N ALA A 465 -0.18 -23.28 9.97
CA ALA A 465 -0.91 -24.12 10.93
C ALA A 465 -1.16 -25.53 10.38
N GLU A 466 -1.55 -25.67 9.11
CA GLU A 466 -1.71 -26.97 8.43
C GLU A 466 -0.39 -27.74 8.40
N ILE A 467 0.74 -27.07 8.12
CA ILE A 467 2.08 -27.66 8.16
C ILE A 467 2.41 -28.16 9.58
N HIS A 468 2.15 -27.37 10.61
CA HIS A 468 2.39 -27.77 12.01
C HIS A 468 1.43 -28.88 12.50
N LEU A 469 0.30 -29.09 11.84
CA LEU A 469 -0.67 -30.15 12.15
C LEU A 469 -0.46 -31.45 11.36
N ALA A 470 0.28 -31.42 10.25
CA ALA A 470 0.61 -32.61 9.50
C ALA A 470 1.49 -33.53 10.35
N LYS A 471 0.98 -34.70 10.78
CA LYS A 471 1.76 -35.65 11.58
C LYS A 471 2.83 -36.35 10.76
N GLU A 472 2.50 -36.65 9.52
CA GLU A 472 3.29 -37.46 8.62
C GLU A 472 3.30 -36.84 7.21
N VAL A 473 4.39 -37.05 6.49
CA VAL A 473 4.68 -36.45 5.19
C VAL A 473 5.34 -37.49 4.30
N ALA A 474 5.12 -37.42 2.99
CA ALA A 474 5.62 -38.41 2.05
C ALA A 474 7.16 -38.42 1.97
N SER A 475 7.79 -39.59 1.97
CA SER A 475 9.26 -39.71 1.94
C SER A 475 9.90 -39.25 0.63
N ASP A 476 9.13 -39.17 -0.46
CA ASP A 476 9.56 -38.69 -1.77
C ASP A 476 9.71 -37.16 -1.87
N PHE A 477 9.45 -36.45 -0.77
CA PHE A 477 9.84 -35.04 -0.64
C PHE A 477 11.36 -34.83 -0.70
N ALA A 478 12.17 -35.86 -0.37
CA ALA A 478 13.63 -35.76 -0.39
C ALA A 478 14.22 -36.14 -1.76
N ALA A 479 15.18 -35.35 -2.24
CA ALA A 479 15.92 -35.70 -3.43
C ALA A 479 16.70 -37.02 -3.22
N PRO A 480 16.67 -37.97 -4.18
CA PRO A 480 17.43 -39.21 -4.05
C PRO A 480 18.92 -38.95 -3.86
N LYS A 481 19.57 -39.68 -2.94
CA LYS A 481 21.03 -39.55 -2.70
C LYS A 481 21.88 -39.65 -3.97
N LYS A 482 21.43 -40.45 -4.95
CA LYS A 482 22.07 -40.60 -6.26
C LYS A 482 21.98 -39.31 -7.09
N ALA A 483 20.85 -38.63 -7.07
CA ALA A 483 20.64 -37.34 -7.74
C ALA A 483 21.49 -36.24 -7.10
N ILE A 484 21.52 -36.16 -5.77
CA ILE A 484 22.34 -35.19 -5.03
C ILE A 484 23.84 -35.38 -5.32
N ARG A 485 24.31 -36.64 -5.35
CA ARG A 485 25.73 -36.97 -5.64
C ARG A 485 26.08 -36.89 -7.13
N LEU A 486 25.13 -36.51 -7.99
CA LEU A 486 25.27 -36.48 -9.44
C LEU A 486 25.81 -37.80 -10.02
N SER A 487 25.40 -38.95 -9.47
CA SER A 487 25.92 -40.24 -9.93
C SER A 487 25.53 -40.54 -11.39
N ALA A 488 26.29 -41.39 -12.08
CA ALA A 488 25.96 -41.83 -13.44
C ALA A 488 24.61 -42.58 -13.53
N THR A 489 24.20 -43.18 -12.41
CA THR A 489 22.95 -43.95 -12.25
C THR A 489 21.81 -43.13 -11.63
N ARG A 490 21.94 -41.79 -11.61
CA ARG A 490 20.93 -40.92 -10.99
C ARG A 490 19.64 -40.79 -11.78
N TYR A 491 19.73 -40.98 -13.09
CA TYR A 491 18.63 -40.72 -14.01
C TYR A 491 17.54 -41.79 -13.85
N PRO A 492 16.28 -41.40 -13.58
CA PRO A 492 15.15 -42.31 -13.64
C PRO A 492 14.98 -42.97 -15.01
N TYR A 493 15.39 -42.30 -16.10
CA TYR A 493 15.28 -42.83 -17.45
C TYR A 493 16.64 -42.85 -18.17
N PRO A 494 16.87 -43.87 -19.01
CA PRO A 494 18.12 -43.97 -19.77
C PRO A 494 18.19 -42.98 -20.95
N THR A 495 17.04 -42.58 -21.52
CA THR A 495 16.95 -41.72 -22.70
C THR A 495 15.73 -40.80 -22.64
N GLU A 496 15.75 -39.73 -23.44
CA GLU A 496 14.62 -38.81 -23.63
C GLU A 496 13.39 -39.52 -24.23
N ALA A 497 13.60 -40.44 -25.17
CA ALA A 497 12.51 -41.24 -25.74
C ALA A 497 11.82 -42.11 -24.67
N ALA A 498 12.59 -42.69 -23.74
CA ALA A 498 12.03 -43.48 -22.63
C ALA A 498 11.25 -42.61 -21.64
N TYR A 499 11.64 -41.35 -21.44
CA TYR A 499 10.90 -40.40 -20.64
C TYR A 499 9.54 -40.06 -21.27
N HIS A 500 9.49 -39.75 -22.56
CA HIS A 500 8.24 -39.41 -23.25
C HIS A 500 7.30 -40.61 -23.48
N ALA A 501 7.85 -41.84 -23.48
CA ALA A 501 7.06 -43.07 -23.65
C ALA A 501 6.34 -43.54 -22.36
N ARG A 502 6.39 -42.77 -21.26
CA ARG A 502 5.78 -43.18 -20.00
C ARG A 502 4.25 -43.26 -20.12
N VAL A 503 3.69 -44.42 -19.78
CA VAL A 503 2.30 -44.54 -19.32
C VAL A 503 2.32 -44.16 -17.85
N GLU A 504 1.51 -43.19 -17.43
CA GLU A 504 1.37 -42.79 -16.02
C GLU A 504 0.95 -44.01 -15.19
N GLN A 505 1.91 -44.73 -14.62
CA GLN A 505 1.64 -45.64 -13.51
C GLN A 505 1.62 -44.79 -12.25
N PRO A 506 0.52 -44.79 -11.46
CA PRO A 506 0.50 -44.11 -10.18
C PRO A 506 1.66 -44.63 -9.33
N PRO A 507 2.37 -43.75 -8.60
CA PRO A 507 3.46 -44.19 -7.75
C PRO A 507 2.95 -45.24 -6.75
N ALA A 508 3.74 -46.31 -6.57
CA ALA A 508 3.53 -47.26 -5.49
C ALA A 508 3.49 -46.53 -4.14
N ASP A 509 2.73 -47.06 -3.17
CA ASP A 509 2.56 -46.49 -1.82
C ASP A 509 3.86 -45.87 -1.29
N VAL A 510 3.93 -44.53 -1.32
CA VAL A 510 5.11 -43.80 -0.88
C VAL A 510 5.17 -43.88 0.65
N PRO A 511 6.28 -44.34 1.24
CA PRO A 511 6.41 -44.41 2.70
C PRO A 511 6.21 -43.03 3.31
N MET A 512 5.45 -42.95 4.40
CA MET A 512 5.28 -41.72 5.17
C MET A 512 6.36 -41.61 6.26
N VAL A 513 6.86 -40.41 6.50
CA VAL A 513 7.81 -40.09 7.60
C VAL A 513 7.21 -39.05 8.54
N SER A 514 7.61 -39.09 9.82
CA SER A 514 7.18 -38.09 10.79
C SER A 514 7.54 -36.68 10.34
N ASN A 515 6.61 -35.74 10.46
CA ASN A 515 6.87 -34.34 10.19
C ASN A 515 7.78 -33.75 11.28
N PRO A 516 8.96 -33.21 10.92
CA PRO A 516 9.92 -32.67 11.89
C PRO A 516 9.45 -31.39 12.60
N VAL A 517 8.47 -30.68 12.04
CA VAL A 517 7.95 -29.42 12.61
C VAL A 517 6.53 -29.57 13.17
N TYR A 518 6.05 -30.79 13.41
CA TYR A 518 4.74 -31.00 14.01
C TYR A 518 4.65 -30.35 15.40
N ASP A 519 3.78 -29.36 15.53
CA ASP A 519 3.55 -28.59 16.76
C ASP A 519 2.10 -28.09 16.83
N PRO A 520 1.19 -28.87 17.46
CA PRO A 520 -0.20 -28.47 17.62
C PRO A 520 -0.41 -27.18 18.42
N ALA A 521 0.48 -26.85 19.36
CA ALA A 521 0.37 -25.63 20.14
C ALA A 521 0.64 -24.40 19.26
N ARG A 522 1.71 -24.47 18.44
CA ARG A 522 2.01 -23.44 17.46
C ARG A 522 0.91 -23.29 16.41
N ALA A 523 0.39 -24.40 15.89
CA ALA A 523 -0.74 -24.37 14.97
C ALA A 523 -1.96 -23.64 15.58
N LYS A 524 -2.27 -23.88 16.86
CA LYS A 524 -3.37 -23.22 17.56
C LYS A 524 -3.16 -21.69 17.68
N GLU A 525 -1.93 -21.23 17.88
CA GLU A 525 -1.59 -19.80 17.85
C GLU A 525 -1.79 -19.18 16.47
N LEU A 526 -1.34 -19.87 15.43
CA LEU A 526 -1.49 -19.40 14.04
C LEU A 526 -2.97 -19.35 13.61
N ILE A 527 -3.79 -20.31 14.03
CA ILE A 527 -5.23 -20.29 13.81
C ILE A 527 -5.90 -19.10 14.53
N ARG A 528 -5.41 -18.70 15.71
CA ARG A 528 -5.89 -17.49 16.42
C ARG A 528 -5.71 -16.24 15.55
N GLU A 529 -4.59 -16.12 14.86
CA GLU A 529 -4.31 -15.01 13.96
C GLU A 529 -5.27 -14.96 12.77
N VAL A 530 -5.64 -16.12 12.22
CA VAL A 530 -6.66 -16.22 11.17
C VAL A 530 -8.01 -15.67 11.65
N PHE A 531 -8.40 -15.93 12.91
CA PHE A 531 -9.63 -15.36 13.48
C PHE A 531 -9.57 -13.84 13.64
N TYR A 532 -8.43 -13.28 14.06
CA TYR A 532 -8.26 -11.82 14.10
C TYR A 532 -8.35 -11.17 12.72
N ALA A 533 -7.77 -11.80 11.69
CA ALA A 533 -7.89 -11.36 10.30
C ALA A 533 -9.37 -11.39 9.84
N GLY A 534 -10.10 -12.43 10.20
CA GLY A 534 -11.54 -12.54 9.93
C GLY A 534 -12.38 -11.47 10.61
N GLU A 535 -12.05 -11.13 11.87
CA GLU A 535 -12.70 -10.04 12.58
C GLU A 535 -12.42 -8.69 11.92
N ALA A 536 -11.17 -8.43 11.49
CA ALA A 536 -10.81 -7.23 10.76
C ALA A 536 -11.63 -7.10 9.45
N LEU A 537 -11.75 -8.19 8.68
CA LEU A 537 -12.56 -8.21 7.47
C LEU A 537 -14.03 -7.89 7.77
N LYS A 538 -14.60 -8.46 8.83
CA LYS A 538 -15.98 -8.20 9.26
C LYS A 538 -16.19 -6.75 9.68
N VAL A 539 -15.30 -6.18 10.50
CA VAL A 539 -15.34 -4.76 10.91
C VAL A 539 -15.36 -3.85 9.69
N ARG A 540 -14.54 -4.18 8.68
CA ARG A 540 -14.46 -3.43 7.44
C ARG A 540 -15.76 -3.53 6.63
N GLN A 541 -16.30 -4.73 6.44
CA GLN A 541 -17.57 -4.95 5.75
C GLN A 541 -18.71 -4.20 6.46
N ASP A 542 -18.75 -4.24 7.79
CA ASP A 542 -19.73 -3.51 8.60
C ASP A 542 -19.58 -1.99 8.45
N TYR A 543 -18.35 -1.48 8.34
CA TYR A 543 -18.10 -0.07 8.03
C TYR A 543 -18.59 0.32 6.63
N LEU A 544 -18.26 -0.48 5.60
CA LEU A 544 -18.68 -0.25 4.22
C LEU A 544 -20.20 -0.33 4.06
N ALA A 545 -20.86 -1.24 4.79
CA ALA A 545 -22.31 -1.38 4.80
C ALA A 545 -23.02 -0.32 5.67
N GLY A 546 -22.28 0.56 6.36
CA GLY A 546 -22.84 1.52 7.31
C GLY A 546 -23.49 0.88 8.54
N ARG A 547 -23.16 -0.39 8.84
CA ARG A 547 -23.75 -1.21 9.91
C ARG A 547 -22.95 -1.20 11.21
N SER A 548 -21.73 -0.67 11.21
CA SER A 548 -20.90 -0.69 12.41
C SER A 548 -21.59 0.06 13.56
N LYS A 549 -21.88 -0.63 14.66
CA LYS A 549 -22.49 -0.05 15.87
C LYS A 549 -21.59 1.00 16.53
N ILE A 550 -20.28 0.92 16.26
CA ILE A 550 -19.25 1.91 16.63
C ILE A 550 -19.50 3.25 15.91
N LEU A 551 -20.16 3.25 14.74
CA LEU A 551 -20.51 4.46 13.98
C LEU A 551 -21.69 5.26 14.55
N LYS A 552 -22.30 4.88 15.69
CA LYS A 552 -23.39 5.69 16.28
C LYS A 552 -22.95 7.06 16.81
N GLY A 553 -21.66 7.41 16.68
CA GLY A 553 -21.15 8.77 16.84
C GLY A 553 -19.80 9.05 16.17
N ALA A 554 -19.22 8.08 15.46
CA ALA A 554 -17.88 8.21 14.87
C ALA A 554 -17.91 8.91 13.51
N SER A 555 -16.92 9.77 13.31
CA SER A 555 -16.57 10.49 12.08
C SER A 555 -16.64 9.60 10.83
N ASP A 556 -16.83 10.21 9.65
CA ASP A 556 -16.67 9.61 8.31
C ASP A 556 -15.25 9.04 8.04
N ASP A 557 -14.39 8.92 9.05
CA ASP A 557 -13.01 8.51 8.96
C ASP A 557 -12.84 7.08 9.51
N PHE A 558 -12.51 6.12 8.64
CA PHE A 558 -12.24 4.74 9.05
C PHE A 558 -11.11 4.65 10.09
N ASN A 559 -10.17 5.60 10.09
CA ASN A 559 -9.10 5.62 11.09
C ASN A 559 -9.63 5.87 12.51
N ALA A 560 -10.78 6.55 12.66
CA ALA A 560 -11.43 6.69 13.97
C ALA A 560 -11.94 5.33 14.46
N VAL A 561 -12.55 4.54 13.58
CA VAL A 561 -12.98 3.16 13.90
C VAL A 561 -11.78 2.31 14.29
N ARG A 562 -10.67 2.40 13.54
CA ARG A 562 -9.44 1.64 13.82
C ARG A 562 -8.86 1.90 15.20
N LYS A 563 -8.89 3.14 15.69
CA LYS A 563 -8.38 3.51 17.02
C LYS A 563 -9.12 2.83 18.17
N GLU A 564 -10.34 2.37 17.93
CA GLU A 564 -11.14 1.65 18.92
C GLU A 564 -10.95 0.13 18.85
N LEU A 565 -10.24 -0.38 17.84
CA LEU A 565 -9.98 -1.80 17.68
C LEU A 565 -8.84 -2.27 18.58
N ASN A 566 -8.90 -3.52 19.00
CA ASN A 566 -7.77 -4.22 19.60
C ASN A 566 -6.57 -4.20 18.62
N ASN A 567 -5.36 -4.00 19.12
CA ASN A 567 -4.11 -4.07 18.35
C ASN A 567 -3.99 -5.34 17.47
N ASN A 568 -4.52 -6.48 17.93
CA ASN A 568 -4.52 -7.73 17.18
C ASN A 568 -5.41 -7.71 15.94
N VAL A 569 -6.43 -6.84 15.92
CA VAL A 569 -7.35 -6.61 14.80
C VAL A 569 -6.89 -5.39 13.98
N ASP A 570 -6.43 -4.31 14.63
CA ASP A 570 -5.94 -3.11 13.95
C ASP A 570 -4.73 -3.39 13.03
N LYS A 571 -3.87 -4.33 13.44
CA LYS A 571 -2.64 -4.64 12.69
C LYS A 571 -2.92 -4.96 11.22
N TRP A 572 -3.97 -5.73 10.94
CA TRP A 572 -4.41 -6.10 9.59
C TRP A 572 -4.83 -4.94 8.67
N PHE A 573 -4.87 -3.70 9.19
CA PHE A 573 -5.10 -2.48 8.41
C PHE A 573 -3.84 -1.60 8.23
N ARG A 574 -2.68 -2.02 8.75
CA ARG A 574 -1.44 -1.21 8.73
C ARG A 574 -0.78 -1.19 7.37
N LEU A 575 -0.79 -2.30 6.65
CA LEU A 575 -0.20 -2.41 5.33
C LEU A 575 -1.19 -2.00 4.23
N LEU A 576 -1.41 -0.69 4.12
CA LEU A 576 -2.31 -0.07 3.12
C LEU A 576 -1.93 -0.42 1.68
N ASP A 577 -0.66 -0.71 1.39
CA ASP A 577 -0.18 -1.01 0.03
C ASP A 577 -0.62 -2.40 -0.46
N PHE A 578 -0.83 -3.34 0.45
CA PHE A 578 -1.40 -4.66 0.15
C PHE A 578 -2.92 -4.70 0.36
N PHE A 579 -3.49 -3.63 0.92
CA PHE A 579 -4.94 -3.47 1.14
C PHE A 579 -5.78 -3.62 -0.14
N PRO A 580 -5.37 -3.09 -1.30
CA PRO A 580 -6.03 -3.39 -2.57
C PRO A 580 -5.91 -4.85 -2.98
N ILE A 581 -4.83 -5.57 -2.63
CA ILE A 581 -4.73 -7.02 -2.86
C ILE A 581 -5.73 -7.74 -1.93
N TYR A 582 -5.81 -7.37 -0.65
CA TYR A 582 -6.84 -7.89 0.26
C TYR A 582 -8.29 -7.57 -0.18
N MET A 583 -8.52 -6.47 -0.91
CA MET A 583 -9.87 -5.89 -1.13
C MET A 583 -10.35 -5.79 -2.58
N ARG A 584 -9.53 -5.94 -3.63
CA ARG A 584 -9.99 -5.79 -5.04
C ARG A 584 -11.10 -6.80 -5.37
N ASP A 585 -11.17 -7.90 -4.64
CA ASP A 585 -12.29 -8.84 -4.61
C ASP A 585 -13.04 -8.71 -3.26
N ALA A 586 -13.83 -7.65 -3.08
CA ALA A 586 -14.72 -7.44 -1.92
C ALA A 586 -15.79 -8.55 -1.74
N THR A 587 -15.77 -9.57 -2.60
CA THR A 587 -16.55 -10.81 -2.56
C THR A 587 -15.91 -11.92 -1.74
N GLY A 588 -14.64 -11.80 -1.33
CA GLY A 588 -13.88 -12.92 -0.75
C GLY A 588 -13.19 -13.81 -1.79
N ASP A 589 -13.40 -13.54 -3.08
CA ASP A 589 -12.93 -14.41 -4.16
C ASP A 589 -11.40 -14.47 -4.28
N LEU A 590 -10.63 -13.47 -3.85
CA LEU A 590 -9.17 -13.55 -4.01
C LEU A 590 -8.58 -14.66 -3.13
N TRP A 591 -9.07 -14.78 -1.89
CA TRP A 591 -8.68 -15.86 -1.00
C TRP A 591 -9.07 -17.19 -1.64
N ASP A 592 -10.34 -17.34 -2.03
CA ASP A 592 -10.83 -18.57 -2.65
C ASP A 592 -10.14 -18.90 -3.98
N ARG A 593 -9.69 -17.90 -4.76
CA ARG A 593 -8.92 -18.10 -5.99
C ARG A 593 -7.49 -18.57 -5.69
N ILE A 594 -6.88 -18.07 -4.61
CA ILE A 594 -5.50 -18.40 -4.23
C ILE A 594 -5.43 -19.72 -3.46
N THR A 595 -6.26 -19.89 -2.42
CA THR A 595 -6.29 -21.07 -1.53
C THR A 595 -7.26 -22.16 -2.00
N GLY A 596 -8.21 -21.83 -2.88
CA GLY A 596 -9.30 -22.73 -3.25
C GLY A 596 -10.38 -22.90 -2.17
N ARG A 597 -10.28 -22.20 -1.03
CA ARG A 597 -11.09 -22.45 0.18
C ARG A 597 -11.30 -21.17 1.01
N ASP A 598 -12.48 -21.05 1.62
CA ASP A 598 -12.75 -19.99 2.60
C ASP A 598 -11.81 -20.16 3.81
N LEU A 599 -11.03 -19.11 4.07
CA LEU A 599 -10.00 -19.07 5.09
C LEU A 599 -10.56 -19.33 6.50
N LEU A 600 -11.69 -18.69 6.83
CA LEU A 600 -12.30 -18.79 8.16
C LEU A 600 -13.03 -20.11 8.33
N GLU A 601 -13.74 -20.60 7.30
CA GLU A 601 -14.38 -21.91 7.38
C GLU A 601 -13.33 -23.02 7.55
N THR A 602 -12.20 -22.96 6.83
CA THR A 602 -11.10 -23.92 6.99
C THR A 602 -10.52 -23.86 8.41
N ALA A 603 -10.32 -22.66 8.99
CA ALA A 603 -9.86 -22.52 10.36
C ALA A 603 -10.85 -23.10 11.39
N LYS A 604 -12.16 -22.93 11.16
CA LYS A 604 -13.21 -23.55 12.00
C LYS A 604 -13.20 -25.06 11.88
N GLU A 605 -13.07 -25.61 10.67
CA GLU A 605 -12.95 -27.05 10.44
C GLU A 605 -11.77 -27.65 11.21
N ILE A 606 -10.61 -26.99 11.17
CA ILE A 606 -9.44 -27.40 11.97
C ILE A 606 -9.78 -27.37 13.46
N CYS A 607 -10.44 -26.33 13.97
CA CYS A 607 -10.83 -26.25 15.38
C CYS A 607 -11.82 -27.36 15.77
N GLU A 608 -12.77 -27.71 14.90
CA GLU A 608 -13.70 -28.82 15.13
C GLU A 608 -12.98 -30.18 15.14
N GLN A 609 -12.09 -30.42 14.18
CA GLN A 609 -11.32 -31.66 14.08
C GLN A 609 -10.41 -31.85 15.31
N GLN A 610 -9.76 -30.78 15.77
CA GLN A 610 -8.84 -30.80 16.91
C GLN A 610 -9.53 -30.60 18.27
N LYS A 611 -10.84 -30.32 18.27
CA LYS A 611 -11.63 -29.97 19.47
C LYS A 611 -11.04 -28.78 20.23
N TRP A 612 -10.72 -27.72 19.51
CA TRP A 612 -10.09 -26.52 20.07
C TRP A 612 -11.06 -25.38 20.29
N ASP A 613 -11.05 -24.87 21.51
CA ASP A 613 -11.49 -23.51 21.79
C ASP A 613 -10.33 -22.54 21.57
N ILE A 614 -10.60 -21.46 20.86
CA ILE A 614 -9.64 -20.41 20.54
C ILE A 614 -10.00 -19.18 21.37
N TYR A 615 -9.04 -18.76 22.19
CA TYR A 615 -9.12 -17.58 23.04
C TYR A 615 -8.16 -16.51 22.53
N ALA A 616 -8.55 -15.25 22.70
CA ALA A 616 -7.72 -14.09 22.48
C ALA A 616 -6.61 -14.03 23.54
N GLU A 617 -5.49 -13.45 23.15
CA GLU A 617 -4.23 -13.55 23.92
C GLU A 617 -4.21 -12.66 25.16
N HIS A 618 -4.79 -11.46 25.08
CA HIS A 618 -4.64 -10.43 26.12
C HIS A 618 -5.78 -10.41 27.14
N ASP A 619 -7.02 -10.64 26.71
CA ASP A 619 -8.22 -10.57 27.55
C ASP A 619 -8.86 -11.94 27.82
N GLY A 620 -8.33 -13.01 27.21
CA GLY A 620 -8.92 -14.34 27.28
C GLY A 620 -10.30 -14.41 26.62
N GLY A 621 -10.67 -13.43 25.80
CA GLY A 621 -11.94 -13.38 25.10
C GLY A 621 -12.10 -14.59 24.17
N LEU A 622 -13.26 -15.24 24.18
CA LEU A 622 -13.51 -16.38 23.31
C LEU A 622 -13.68 -15.93 21.86
N LEU A 623 -12.75 -16.32 20.98
CA LEU A 623 -12.81 -16.04 19.54
C LEU A 623 -13.62 -17.12 18.80
N TYR A 624 -13.41 -18.38 19.16
CA TYR A 624 -14.13 -19.52 18.60
C TYR A 624 -14.29 -20.63 19.64
N ARG A 625 -15.45 -21.30 19.64
CA ARG A 625 -15.72 -22.46 20.48
C ARG A 625 -16.06 -23.66 19.62
N HIS A 626 -15.37 -24.78 19.86
CA HIS A 626 -15.66 -26.01 19.16
C HIS A 626 -17.09 -26.49 19.48
N GLY A 627 -17.76 -27.12 18.51
CA GLY A 627 -19.14 -27.58 18.63
C GLY A 627 -20.21 -26.50 18.39
N MET A 628 -19.84 -25.25 18.11
CA MET A 628 -20.81 -24.21 17.70
C MET A 628 -21.06 -24.16 16.18
N GLY A 629 -20.17 -24.74 15.36
CA GLY A 629 -20.25 -24.72 13.89
C GLY A 629 -21.23 -25.74 13.28
N ALA A 630 -21.61 -26.79 14.01
CA ALA A 630 -22.53 -27.80 13.52
C ALA A 630 -24.00 -27.35 13.67
N ARG A 631 -24.53 -26.58 12.71
CA ARG A 631 -25.98 -26.69 12.45
C ARG A 631 -26.23 -28.15 12.05
N PRO A 632 -27.12 -28.89 12.74
CA PRO A 632 -27.43 -30.25 12.33
C PRO A 632 -27.94 -30.19 10.88
N LYS A 633 -27.24 -30.85 9.96
CA LYS A 633 -27.79 -31.17 8.64
C LYS A 633 -29.12 -31.87 8.91
N ARG A 634 -30.24 -31.18 8.66
CA ARG A 634 -31.54 -31.83 8.60
C ARG A 634 -31.41 -32.88 7.50
N LEU A 635 -31.34 -34.15 7.90
CA LEU A 635 -31.57 -35.28 7.00
C LEU A 635 -32.87 -34.99 6.26
N ARG A 636 -32.80 -34.86 4.94
CA ARG A 636 -33.94 -34.96 4.04
C ARG A 636 -33.86 -36.30 3.34
#